data_AF-A0A3D2I8R7-F1
#
_entry.id   AF-A0A3D2I8R7-F1
#
_cell.length_a   1.000
_cell.length_b   1.000
_cell.length_c   1.000
_cell.angle_alpha   90.00
_cell.angle_beta   90.00
_cell.angle_gamma   90.00
#
_symmetry.space_group_name_H-M   'P 1'
#
loop_
_entity.id
_entity.type
_entity.pdbx_description
1 polymer ?
#
loop_
_entity_poly.entity_id
_entity_poly.type
_entity_poly.pdbx_seq_one_letter_code
_entity_poly.pdbx_strand_id
1 'polypeptide(L)'
;MIEKENEHAARTPLPGGRAHPAPLHWLFFPAAVLYHELLLRAFDAQSVFFDGALALILLFAVGTGLFWSLIVNLLRRPRAAFIVSVTVTALWSVLVCVEYCCRSYFKSYFFLRFIGNMSENVVTGFGSAIPEVVLPRLPFILLAMLPVVGCVLLRRRIAPPQRMGWKPLLVLLALSLAFGGTGSVLAHGGMYKTSYTYGFNADAGVTHFGLNTTVRLEMTYALFGQPAPDIQVPEDDSGDDTAVTAPVVYGKNAMDIDFDALAESASSSAVANMSRYFGSLTPSSQNEYTGMFKGKNLILFTAEAFSPWFISEELTPALYRLTHEGFVCSNFYQPGWGQSTTGGEFAVMTGLIPTWVNGNVSFYATARNSMPFALGNQLRALGYTTAAYHDNIYNYYNRDKTHPNLGYDYQGQGSGLKLTEDGSWPYSDLEMLQNTIDPYIDAYVKDGTPFHTYYMTVSGHGGYGWGHAMAAKNRQKAQAAYPNASAQVQAYVAANLELESALAYLLEELETAGIADDTVICLAADHYPYLLSDTDTDYYNELRGVTDSERDTSRYRNALILWCGSMDEPVQVDEPCSAVDIVPTLSNLFGLTYDSRLLSGRDILDRSYNASSAAGSIPLVILPTAGGNSWATAAGIYEASTRTFTANPGITVGEDYVSAINDRVSLQYHYAQLLVTYDYYAIALPQEGHTPNAPQLAPPAPAEP
;
A
#
# COMPACT_ATOMS: atom_id res chain seq x y z
N MET A 1 -63.77 49.94 -62.10
CA MET A 1 -64.95 49.18 -61.66
C MET A 1 -64.50 47.79 -61.26
N ILE A 2 -64.74 47.21 -60.09
CA ILE A 2 -65.51 47.54 -58.89
C ILE A 2 -64.90 46.70 -57.73
N GLU A 3 -64.81 47.33 -56.56
CA GLU A 3 -64.78 46.89 -55.13
C GLU A 3 -64.17 45.52 -54.74
N LYS A 4 -63.13 45.44 -53.90
CA LYS A 4 -63.07 45.66 -52.42
C LYS A 4 -64.16 44.93 -51.64
N GLU A 5 -63.76 43.88 -50.91
CA GLU A 5 -64.25 43.66 -49.55
C GLU A 5 -63.17 43.02 -48.68
N ASN A 6 -62.86 43.72 -47.59
CA ASN A 6 -61.99 43.34 -46.50
C ASN A 6 -62.83 42.57 -45.48
N GLU A 7 -62.36 41.42 -45.01
CA GLU A 7 -62.76 40.94 -43.68
C GLU A 7 -61.52 40.55 -42.88
N HIS A 8 -61.27 41.35 -41.84
CA HIS A 8 -60.13 41.32 -40.96
C HIS A 8 -60.55 40.59 -39.68
N ALA A 9 -60.36 39.28 -39.62
CA ALA A 9 -60.51 38.51 -38.38
C ALA A 9 -59.14 38.36 -37.70
N ALA A 10 -58.90 39.22 -36.72
CA ALA A 10 -57.73 39.19 -35.86
C ALA A 10 -57.62 37.85 -35.11
N ARG A 11 -56.53 37.11 -35.35
CA ARG A 11 -55.99 36.13 -34.41
C ARG A 11 -54.59 36.55 -34.03
N THR A 12 -54.51 37.24 -32.90
CA THR A 12 -53.29 37.49 -32.13
C THR A 12 -52.59 36.15 -31.84
N PRO A 13 -51.31 35.96 -32.17
CA PRO A 13 -50.55 34.84 -31.64
C PRO A 13 -50.27 35.11 -30.16
N LEU A 14 -50.78 34.25 -29.29
CA LEU A 14 -50.33 34.19 -27.89
C LEU A 14 -48.81 33.92 -27.87
N PRO A 15 -48.01 34.65 -27.06
CA PRO A 15 -46.61 34.32 -26.84
C PRO A 15 -46.54 33.09 -25.91
N GLY A 16 -46.83 31.92 -26.47
CA GLY A 16 -46.55 30.64 -25.82
C GLY A 16 -45.06 30.33 -25.95
N GLY A 17 -44.24 31.00 -25.15
CA GLY A 17 -42.83 30.65 -24.96
C GLY A 17 -42.73 29.24 -24.40
N ARG A 18 -42.73 28.22 -25.26
CA ARG A 18 -42.19 26.91 -24.89
C ARG A 18 -40.71 27.14 -24.63
N ALA A 19 -40.32 27.12 -23.36
CA ALA A 19 -38.92 27.08 -22.97
C ALA A 19 -38.22 26.03 -23.84
N HIS A 20 -37.27 26.45 -24.68
CA HIS A 20 -36.44 25.51 -25.40
C HIS A 20 -35.76 24.63 -24.34
N PRO A 21 -35.96 23.30 -24.36
CA PRO A 21 -35.37 22.44 -23.34
C PRO A 21 -33.85 22.63 -23.38
N ALA A 22 -33.24 22.77 -22.19
CA ALA A 22 -31.82 23.05 -22.05
C ALA A 22 -30.97 22.06 -22.89
N PRO A 23 -29.93 22.54 -23.60
CA PRO A 23 -29.11 21.70 -24.46
C PRO A 23 -28.27 20.71 -23.67
N LEU A 24 -28.75 19.46 -23.52
CA LEU A 24 -28.03 18.39 -22.82
C LEU A 24 -26.86 17.79 -23.60
N HIS A 25 -26.68 18.17 -24.87
CA HIS A 25 -25.62 17.63 -25.73
C HIS A 25 -24.20 18.05 -25.30
N TRP A 26 -24.06 19.06 -24.45
CA TRP A 26 -22.77 19.44 -23.82
C TRP A 26 -22.79 19.42 -22.29
N LEU A 27 -23.97 19.31 -21.65
CA LEU A 27 -24.11 19.36 -20.18
C LEU A 27 -24.16 17.96 -19.54
N PHE A 28 -24.59 16.93 -20.28
CA PHE A 28 -24.79 15.59 -19.71
C PHE A 28 -23.51 15.01 -19.10
N PHE A 29 -22.40 15.01 -19.83
CA PHE A 29 -21.14 14.42 -19.34
C PHE A 29 -20.54 15.18 -18.16
N PRO A 30 -20.46 16.53 -18.14
CA PRO A 30 -20.07 17.27 -16.94
C PRO A 30 -20.92 16.91 -15.73
N ALA A 31 -22.25 16.85 -15.89
CA ALA A 31 -23.15 16.50 -14.80
C ALA A 31 -22.98 15.04 -14.35
N ALA A 32 -22.80 14.10 -15.28
CA ALA A 32 -22.64 12.68 -14.98
C ALA A 32 -21.32 12.38 -14.27
N VAL A 33 -20.20 12.96 -14.73
CA VAL A 33 -18.89 12.80 -14.07
C VAL A 33 -18.96 13.42 -12.68
N LEU A 34 -19.44 14.67 -12.57
CA LEU A 34 -19.58 15.35 -11.29
C LEU A 34 -20.49 14.58 -10.32
N TYR A 35 -21.59 14.03 -10.80
CA TYR A 35 -22.49 13.20 -9.99
C TYR A 35 -21.76 12.01 -9.38
N HIS A 36 -20.95 11.27 -10.15
CA HIS A 36 -20.19 10.14 -9.62
C HIS A 36 -19.14 10.57 -8.60
N GLU A 37 -18.44 11.69 -8.83
CA GLU A 37 -17.44 12.20 -7.88
C GLU A 37 -18.09 12.60 -6.55
N LEU A 38 -19.22 13.29 -6.61
CA LEU A 38 -19.97 13.67 -5.40
C LEU A 38 -20.58 12.45 -4.71
N LEU A 39 -21.00 11.44 -5.47
CA LEU A 39 -21.53 10.19 -4.93
C LEU A 39 -20.43 9.42 -4.19
N LEU A 40 -19.25 9.25 -4.78
CA LEU A 40 -18.08 8.63 -4.13
C LEU A 40 -17.74 9.35 -2.84
N ARG A 41 -17.62 10.68 -2.91
CA ARG A 41 -17.27 11.52 -1.75
C ARG A 41 -18.33 11.51 -0.65
N ALA A 42 -19.60 11.29 -0.98
CA ALA A 42 -20.68 11.17 0.00
C ALA A 42 -20.68 9.82 0.73
N PHE A 43 -20.20 8.77 0.09
CA PHE A 43 -20.21 7.41 0.64
C PHE A 43 -18.86 6.96 1.21
N ASP A 44 -17.75 7.62 0.84
CA ASP A 44 -16.43 7.36 1.43
C ASP A 44 -16.32 8.04 2.80
N ALA A 45 -16.39 7.25 3.88
CA ALA A 45 -16.34 7.73 5.26
C ALA A 45 -15.04 8.48 5.61
N GLN A 46 -13.98 8.28 4.84
CA GLN A 46 -12.68 8.93 5.05
C GLN A 46 -12.58 10.29 4.35
N SER A 47 -13.48 10.57 3.40
CA SER A 47 -13.55 11.82 2.68
C SER A 47 -14.34 12.87 3.47
N VAL A 48 -13.75 14.05 3.69
CA VAL A 48 -14.50 15.18 4.25
C VAL A 48 -15.32 15.81 3.14
N PHE A 49 -16.66 15.74 3.20
CA PHE A 49 -17.48 16.18 2.07
C PHE A 49 -17.22 17.64 1.66
N PHE A 50 -17.11 18.56 2.63
CA PHE A 50 -16.82 19.97 2.38
C PHE A 50 -15.41 20.33 2.86
N ASP A 51 -14.42 20.27 1.97
CA ASP A 51 -13.08 20.80 2.20
C ASP A 51 -12.52 21.48 0.92
N GLY A 52 -11.26 21.92 0.97
CA GLY A 52 -10.59 22.57 -0.16
C GLY A 52 -10.44 21.71 -1.41
N ALA A 53 -10.39 20.38 -1.28
CA ALA A 53 -10.28 19.46 -2.41
C ALA A 53 -11.53 19.46 -3.30
N LEU A 54 -12.71 19.76 -2.74
CA LEU A 54 -13.95 19.80 -3.52
C LEU A 54 -13.83 20.77 -4.71
N ALA A 55 -13.13 21.89 -4.57
CA ALA A 55 -12.90 22.83 -5.67
C ALA A 55 -12.13 22.20 -6.83
N LEU A 56 -11.08 21.41 -6.54
CA LEU A 56 -10.30 20.71 -7.55
C LEU A 56 -11.13 19.64 -8.26
N ILE A 57 -11.90 18.86 -7.48
CA ILE A 57 -12.81 17.83 -8.02
C ILE A 57 -13.82 18.46 -8.98
N LEU A 58 -14.42 19.61 -8.62
CA LEU A 58 -15.35 20.33 -9.49
C LEU A 58 -14.68 20.75 -10.82
N LEU A 59 -13.48 21.33 -10.75
CA LEU A 59 -12.75 21.77 -11.94
C LEU A 59 -12.43 20.59 -12.87
N PHE A 60 -11.89 19.50 -12.33
CA PHE A 60 -11.53 18.33 -13.12
C PHE A 60 -12.77 17.61 -13.68
N ALA A 61 -13.81 17.38 -12.88
CA ALA A 61 -15.04 16.73 -13.33
C ALA A 61 -15.71 17.49 -14.48
N VAL A 62 -15.77 18.82 -14.38
CA VAL A 62 -16.31 19.68 -15.46
C VAL A 62 -15.41 19.61 -16.69
N GLY A 63 -14.09 19.72 -16.53
CA GLY A 63 -13.12 19.63 -17.63
C GLY A 63 -13.21 18.31 -18.40
N THR A 64 -13.21 17.18 -17.69
CA THR A 64 -13.34 15.82 -18.21
C THR A 64 -14.70 15.58 -18.87
N GLY A 65 -15.77 16.06 -18.25
CA GLY A 65 -17.10 15.97 -18.84
C GLY A 65 -17.21 16.75 -20.15
N LEU A 66 -16.66 17.96 -20.22
CA LEU A 66 -16.65 18.76 -21.44
C LEU A 66 -15.82 18.10 -22.56
N PHE A 67 -14.73 17.41 -22.21
CA PHE A 67 -13.94 16.61 -23.14
C PHE A 67 -14.77 15.46 -23.74
N TRP A 68 -15.49 14.71 -22.92
CA TRP A 68 -16.38 13.64 -23.43
C TRP A 68 -17.53 14.19 -24.27
N SER A 69 -18.10 15.34 -23.89
CA SER A 69 -19.05 16.06 -24.72
C SER A 69 -18.46 16.45 -26.08
N LEU A 70 -17.21 16.89 -26.15
CA LEU A 70 -16.51 17.16 -27.41
C LEU A 70 -16.39 15.88 -28.26
N ILE A 71 -15.87 14.78 -27.70
CA ILE A 71 -15.67 13.50 -28.41
C ILE A 71 -16.99 12.98 -28.99
N VAL A 72 -18.06 12.96 -28.20
CA VAL A 72 -19.38 12.49 -28.67
C VAL A 72 -19.92 13.40 -29.77
N ASN A 73 -19.73 14.72 -29.69
CA ASN A 73 -20.21 15.65 -30.71
C ASN A 73 -19.36 15.66 -32.00
N LEU A 74 -18.12 15.17 -31.98
CA LEU A 74 -17.33 14.90 -33.18
C LEU A 74 -17.89 13.74 -34.02
N LEU A 75 -18.62 12.80 -33.39
CA LEU A 75 -19.27 11.69 -34.09
C LEU A 75 -20.43 12.21 -34.95
N ARG A 76 -20.24 12.12 -36.28
CA ARG A 76 -21.22 12.60 -37.28
C ARG A 76 -22.51 11.79 -37.33
N ARG A 77 -22.47 10.52 -36.94
CA ARG A 77 -23.64 9.62 -36.95
C ARG A 77 -24.31 9.63 -35.56
N PRO A 78 -25.58 10.06 -35.43
CA PRO A 78 -26.28 10.11 -34.15
C PRO A 78 -26.36 8.76 -33.43
N ARG A 79 -26.49 7.66 -34.19
CA ARG A 79 -26.48 6.29 -33.63
C ARG A 79 -25.12 5.95 -33.00
N ALA A 80 -24.01 6.30 -33.67
CA ALA A 80 -22.68 6.07 -33.12
C ALA A 80 -22.43 6.93 -31.87
N ALA A 81 -22.83 8.21 -31.92
CA ALA A 81 -22.78 9.10 -30.77
C ALA A 81 -23.54 8.53 -29.57
N PHE A 82 -24.76 8.04 -29.79
CA PHE A 82 -25.55 7.40 -28.73
C PHE A 82 -24.90 6.14 -28.16
N ILE A 83 -24.43 5.23 -29.02
CA ILE A 83 -23.78 3.99 -28.58
C ILE A 83 -22.55 4.34 -27.73
N VAL A 84 -21.68 5.21 -28.22
CA VAL A 84 -20.49 5.67 -27.48
C VAL A 84 -20.88 6.32 -26.17
N SER A 85 -21.91 7.18 -26.13
CA SER A 85 -22.37 7.80 -24.89
C SER A 85 -22.80 6.77 -23.85
N VAL A 86 -23.61 5.78 -24.23
CA VAL A 86 -24.07 4.74 -23.31
C VAL A 86 -22.90 3.86 -22.86
N THR A 87 -22.06 3.42 -23.79
CA THR A 87 -20.91 2.55 -23.48
C THR A 87 -19.94 3.23 -22.53
N VAL A 88 -19.52 4.47 -22.81
CA VAL A 88 -18.58 5.21 -21.95
C VAL A 88 -19.19 5.47 -20.58
N THR A 89 -20.46 5.89 -20.52
CA THR A 89 -21.14 6.13 -19.24
C THR A 89 -21.26 4.83 -18.44
N ALA A 90 -21.61 3.72 -19.08
CA ALA A 90 -21.74 2.41 -18.41
C ALA A 90 -20.40 1.89 -17.90
N LEU A 91 -19.34 1.92 -18.71
CA LEU A 91 -18.01 1.51 -18.29
C LEU A 91 -17.49 2.38 -17.14
N TRP A 92 -17.71 3.70 -17.21
CA TRP A 92 -17.36 4.62 -16.13
C TRP A 92 -18.13 4.33 -14.84
N SER A 93 -19.46 4.15 -14.93
CA SER A 93 -20.28 3.80 -13.76
C SER A 93 -19.88 2.45 -13.16
N VAL A 94 -19.51 1.46 -13.98
CA VAL A 94 -19.00 0.17 -13.48
C VAL A 94 -17.67 0.37 -12.75
N LEU A 95 -16.74 1.15 -13.30
CA LEU A 95 -15.48 1.44 -12.63
C LEU A 95 -15.71 2.15 -11.29
N VAL A 96 -16.61 3.15 -11.24
CA VAL A 96 -16.99 3.83 -9.99
C VAL A 96 -17.54 2.84 -8.95
N CYS A 97 -18.35 1.87 -9.37
CA CYS A 97 -18.82 0.80 -8.48
C CYS A 97 -17.69 -0.10 -7.98
N VAL A 98 -16.79 -0.52 -8.87
CA VAL A 98 -15.65 -1.37 -8.50
C VAL A 98 -14.77 -0.65 -7.49
N GLU A 99 -14.39 0.59 -7.77
CA GLU A 99 -13.55 1.40 -6.88
C GLU A 99 -14.21 1.65 -5.53
N TYR A 100 -15.51 1.95 -5.49
CA TYR A 100 -16.22 2.09 -4.22
C TYR A 100 -16.28 0.77 -3.44
N CYS A 101 -16.52 -0.35 -4.11
CA CYS A 101 -16.49 -1.66 -3.46
C CYS A 101 -15.09 -1.97 -2.89
N CYS A 102 -14.03 -1.68 -3.66
CA CYS A 102 -12.65 -1.83 -3.19
C CYS A 102 -12.37 -0.92 -1.99
N ARG A 103 -12.70 0.36 -2.08
CA ARG A 103 -12.54 1.34 -0.99
C ARG A 103 -13.30 0.95 0.27
N SER A 104 -14.54 0.53 0.13
CA SER A 104 -15.40 0.19 1.27
C SER A 104 -14.95 -1.11 1.96
N TYR A 105 -14.42 -2.07 1.20
CA TYR A 105 -14.01 -3.38 1.71
C TYR A 105 -12.54 -3.40 2.15
N PHE A 106 -11.60 -3.03 1.27
CA PHE A 106 -10.16 -3.04 1.51
C PHE A 106 -9.61 -1.73 2.10
N LYS A 107 -10.48 -0.75 2.39
CA LYS A 107 -10.12 0.58 2.91
C LYS A 107 -9.13 1.35 2.03
N SER A 108 -9.03 0.96 0.75
CA SER A 108 -8.09 1.51 -0.22
C SER A 108 -8.72 1.52 -1.62
N TYR A 109 -8.46 2.57 -2.41
CA TYR A 109 -8.68 2.60 -3.85
C TYR A 109 -7.55 1.86 -4.56
N PHE A 110 -7.85 1.20 -5.67
CA PHE A 110 -6.89 0.35 -6.37
C PHE A 110 -6.54 0.90 -7.75
N PHE A 111 -5.29 0.68 -8.16
CA PHE A 111 -4.88 1.04 -9.52
C PHE A 111 -5.58 0.14 -10.55
N LEU A 112 -5.93 0.70 -11.72
CA LEU A 112 -6.68 -0.03 -12.75
C LEU A 112 -6.04 -1.36 -13.18
N ARG A 113 -4.72 -1.38 -13.32
CA ARG A 113 -3.99 -2.58 -13.73
C ARG A 113 -3.94 -3.62 -12.60
N PHE A 114 -3.92 -3.19 -11.34
CA PHE A 114 -4.06 -4.09 -10.20
C PHE A 114 -5.43 -4.75 -10.17
N ILE A 115 -6.51 -3.98 -10.36
CA ILE A 115 -7.87 -4.52 -10.49
C ILE A 115 -7.93 -5.59 -11.59
N GLY A 116 -7.31 -5.32 -12.73
CA GLY A 116 -7.19 -6.28 -13.83
C GLY A 116 -6.51 -7.59 -13.41
N ASN A 117 -5.34 -7.51 -12.78
CA ASN A 117 -4.60 -8.69 -12.31
C ASN A 117 -5.35 -9.45 -11.20
N MET A 118 -6.04 -8.74 -10.32
CA MET A 118 -6.83 -9.30 -9.23
C MET A 118 -8.09 -10.01 -9.72
N SER A 119 -8.66 -9.60 -10.85
CA SER A 119 -9.91 -10.17 -11.34
C SER A 119 -9.84 -11.67 -11.61
N GLU A 120 -8.70 -12.17 -12.09
CA GLU A 120 -8.47 -13.61 -12.28
C GLU A 120 -8.37 -14.33 -10.93
N ASN A 121 -7.56 -13.78 -10.01
CA ASN A 121 -7.31 -14.32 -8.68
C ASN A 121 -8.57 -14.36 -7.79
N VAL A 122 -9.43 -13.34 -7.87
CA VAL A 122 -10.69 -13.28 -7.10
C VAL A 122 -11.70 -14.29 -7.63
N VAL A 123 -11.77 -14.49 -8.95
CA VAL A 123 -12.69 -15.49 -9.54
C VAL A 123 -12.28 -16.91 -9.17
N THR A 124 -10.98 -17.20 -9.05
CA THR A 124 -10.47 -18.54 -8.73
C THR A 124 -10.30 -18.82 -7.24
N GLY A 125 -9.98 -17.82 -6.42
CA GLY A 125 -9.69 -17.99 -4.98
C GLY A 125 -10.73 -17.40 -4.03
N PHE A 126 -11.51 -16.39 -4.45
CA PHE A 126 -12.41 -15.61 -3.57
C PHE A 126 -13.83 -15.44 -4.12
N GLY A 127 -14.28 -16.30 -5.04
CA GLY A 127 -15.60 -16.20 -5.64
C GLY A 127 -16.76 -16.21 -4.63
N SER A 128 -16.55 -16.87 -3.48
CA SER A 128 -17.47 -16.89 -2.33
C SER A 128 -17.57 -15.56 -1.57
N ALA A 129 -16.57 -14.67 -1.66
CA ALA A 129 -16.55 -13.36 -1.01
C ALA A 129 -17.30 -12.28 -1.82
N ILE A 130 -17.57 -12.51 -3.11
CA ILE A 130 -18.26 -11.54 -3.98
C ILE A 130 -19.61 -11.08 -3.41
N PRO A 131 -20.49 -11.96 -2.89
CA PRO A 131 -21.75 -11.52 -2.26
C PRO A 131 -21.52 -10.60 -1.06
N GLU A 132 -20.53 -10.87 -0.21
CA GLU A 132 -20.17 -10.05 0.95
C GLU A 132 -19.64 -8.68 0.53
N VAL A 133 -18.87 -8.62 -0.56
CA VAL A 133 -18.41 -7.36 -1.13
C VAL A 133 -19.57 -6.60 -1.77
N VAL A 134 -20.41 -7.23 -2.60
CA VAL A 134 -21.37 -6.52 -3.46
C VAL A 134 -22.70 -6.20 -2.77
N LEU A 135 -23.27 -7.12 -1.99
CA LEU A 135 -24.63 -6.97 -1.45
C LEU A 135 -24.79 -5.75 -0.52
N PRO A 136 -23.89 -5.48 0.44
CA PRO A 136 -24.00 -4.31 1.31
C PRO A 136 -23.87 -2.98 0.55
N ARG A 137 -23.18 -2.97 -0.61
CA ARG A 137 -22.98 -1.77 -1.44
C ARG A 137 -24.04 -1.60 -2.54
N LEU A 138 -25.09 -2.42 -2.58
CA LEU A 138 -26.18 -2.28 -3.56
C LEU A 138 -26.80 -0.87 -3.64
N PRO A 139 -27.05 -0.15 -2.53
CA PRO A 139 -27.56 1.22 -2.61
C PRO A 139 -26.67 2.15 -3.43
N PHE A 140 -25.34 2.09 -3.19
CA PHE A 140 -24.37 2.85 -3.97
C PHE A 140 -24.38 2.43 -5.44
N ILE A 141 -24.33 1.12 -5.70
CA ILE A 141 -24.28 0.57 -7.07
C ILE A 141 -25.50 1.05 -7.88
N LEU A 142 -26.70 0.99 -7.29
CA LEU A 142 -27.92 1.45 -7.94
C LEU A 142 -27.89 2.96 -8.23
N LEU A 143 -27.38 3.76 -7.29
CA LEU A 143 -27.22 5.21 -7.47
C LEU A 143 -26.17 5.54 -8.54
N ALA A 144 -25.06 4.82 -8.59
CA ALA A 144 -24.01 4.99 -9.58
C ALA A 144 -24.48 4.63 -11.00
N MET A 145 -25.51 3.80 -11.15
CA MET A 145 -26.10 3.48 -12.46
C MET A 145 -27.10 4.53 -12.97
N LEU A 146 -27.51 5.51 -12.17
CA LEU A 146 -28.49 6.53 -12.59
C LEU A 146 -28.06 7.32 -13.83
N PRO A 147 -26.79 7.74 -14.01
CA PRO A 147 -26.35 8.38 -15.24
C PRO A 147 -26.50 7.50 -16.49
N VAL A 148 -26.34 6.18 -16.37
CA VAL A 148 -26.57 5.24 -17.48
C VAL A 148 -28.04 5.24 -17.88
N VAL A 149 -28.94 5.15 -16.90
CA VAL A 149 -30.40 5.25 -17.13
C VAL A 149 -30.74 6.60 -17.77
N GLY A 150 -30.19 7.69 -17.24
CA GLY A 150 -30.32 9.04 -17.79
C GLY A 150 -29.84 9.14 -19.24
N CYS A 151 -28.72 8.49 -19.57
CA CYS A 151 -28.16 8.45 -20.93
C CYS A 151 -29.14 7.81 -21.93
N VAL A 152 -29.79 6.71 -21.54
CA VAL A 152 -30.76 6.00 -22.37
C VAL A 152 -32.06 6.80 -22.53
N LEU A 153 -32.60 7.34 -21.43
CA LEU A 153 -33.85 8.11 -21.43
C LEU A 153 -33.71 9.44 -22.19
N LEU A 154 -32.57 10.10 -22.07
CA LEU A 154 -32.31 11.42 -22.65
C LEU A 154 -31.56 11.34 -23.99
N ARG A 155 -31.50 10.16 -24.63
CA ARG A 155 -30.72 9.88 -25.85
C ARG A 155 -30.86 10.93 -26.97
N ARG A 156 -32.09 11.42 -27.20
CA ARG A 156 -32.38 12.41 -28.26
C ARG A 156 -31.89 13.82 -27.93
N ARG A 157 -31.62 14.10 -26.65
CA ARG A 157 -31.10 15.38 -26.16
C ARG A 157 -29.57 15.36 -26.01
N ILE A 158 -28.98 14.21 -25.70
CA ILE A 158 -27.53 14.01 -25.61
C ILE A 158 -26.93 13.89 -27.01
N ALA A 159 -27.52 13.05 -27.87
CA ALA A 159 -27.11 12.85 -29.25
C ALA A 159 -28.22 13.30 -30.22
N PRO A 160 -28.50 14.62 -30.34
CA PRO A 160 -29.53 15.11 -31.24
C PRO A 160 -29.18 14.79 -32.71
N PRO A 161 -30.21 14.65 -33.59
CA PRO A 161 -30.00 14.43 -35.02
C PRO A 161 -29.17 15.54 -35.69
N GLN A 162 -29.41 16.78 -35.28
CA GLN A 162 -28.60 17.93 -35.69
C GLN A 162 -27.36 18.01 -34.79
N ARG A 163 -26.17 17.84 -35.37
CA ARG A 163 -24.89 17.88 -34.65
C ARG A 163 -24.36 19.32 -34.51
N MET A 164 -23.49 19.54 -33.54
CA MET A 164 -22.84 20.82 -33.32
C MET A 164 -21.96 21.21 -34.52
N GLY A 165 -21.95 22.49 -34.87
CA GLY A 165 -20.97 23.06 -35.80
C GLY A 165 -19.58 23.17 -35.15
N TRP A 166 -18.56 23.42 -35.96
CA TRP A 166 -17.17 23.48 -35.49
C TRP A 166 -16.89 24.58 -34.45
N LYS A 167 -17.60 25.73 -34.52
CA LYS A 167 -17.40 26.84 -33.56
C LYS A 167 -17.78 26.44 -32.12
N PRO A 168 -18.98 25.90 -31.84
CA PRO A 168 -19.29 25.34 -30.51
C PRO A 168 -18.32 24.23 -30.05
N LEU A 169 -17.81 23.39 -30.97
CA LEU A 169 -16.82 22.36 -30.60
C LEU A 169 -15.50 22.98 -30.13
N LEU A 170 -15.04 24.06 -30.77
CA LEU A 170 -13.87 24.81 -30.29
C LEU A 170 -14.10 25.43 -28.92
N VAL A 171 -15.32 25.92 -28.65
CA VAL A 171 -15.67 26.43 -27.31
C VAL A 171 -15.62 25.30 -26.27
N LEU A 172 -16.14 24.11 -26.57
CA LEU A 172 -16.05 22.96 -25.66
C LEU A 172 -14.60 22.56 -25.39
N LEU A 173 -13.76 22.54 -26.43
CA LEU A 173 -12.33 22.27 -26.29
C LEU A 173 -11.66 23.32 -25.40
N ALA A 174 -11.88 24.62 -25.68
CA ALA A 174 -11.30 25.71 -24.90
C ALA A 174 -11.73 25.67 -23.44
N LEU A 175 -13.01 25.41 -23.16
CA LEU A 175 -13.52 25.30 -21.79
C LEU A 175 -12.96 24.05 -21.09
N SER A 176 -12.93 22.90 -21.76
CA SER A 176 -12.35 21.67 -21.21
C SER A 176 -10.88 21.89 -20.79
N LEU A 177 -10.08 22.52 -21.66
CA LEU A 177 -8.69 22.88 -21.37
C LEU A 177 -8.58 23.94 -20.27
N ALA A 178 -9.47 24.93 -20.22
CA ALA A 178 -9.45 25.96 -19.19
C ALA A 178 -9.75 25.38 -17.80
N PHE A 179 -10.79 24.55 -17.67
CA PHE A 179 -11.15 23.91 -16.40
C PHE A 179 -10.10 22.89 -15.96
N GLY A 180 -9.71 21.97 -16.85
CA GLY A 180 -8.68 20.97 -16.55
C GLY A 180 -7.31 21.58 -16.29
N GLY A 181 -6.93 22.60 -17.07
CA GLY A 181 -5.67 23.33 -16.92
C GLY A 181 -5.63 24.15 -15.63
N THR A 182 -6.72 24.84 -15.27
CA THR A 182 -6.81 25.56 -13.98
C THR A 182 -6.70 24.58 -12.81
N GLY A 183 -7.42 23.45 -12.86
CA GLY A 183 -7.30 22.41 -11.85
C GLY A 183 -5.88 21.87 -11.74
N SER A 184 -5.22 21.64 -12.87
CA SER A 184 -3.82 21.20 -12.94
C SER A 184 -2.88 22.23 -12.31
N VAL A 185 -2.98 23.51 -12.67
CA VAL A 185 -2.13 24.58 -12.11
C VAL A 185 -2.31 24.70 -10.59
N LEU A 186 -3.56 24.67 -10.12
CA LEU A 186 -3.84 24.71 -8.68
C LEU A 186 -3.33 23.47 -7.96
N ALA A 187 -3.35 22.30 -8.59
CA ALA A 187 -2.82 21.08 -7.99
C ALA A 187 -1.28 21.10 -7.90
N HIS A 188 -0.57 21.60 -8.92
CA HIS A 188 0.90 21.69 -8.92
C HIS A 188 1.45 22.78 -8.00
N GLY A 189 0.77 23.92 -7.90
CA GLY A 189 1.19 25.04 -7.04
C GLY A 189 0.56 25.03 -5.66
N GLY A 190 -0.32 24.07 -5.39
CA GLY A 190 -1.18 24.09 -4.22
C GLY A 190 -0.77 23.12 -3.13
N MET A 191 -1.65 23.12 -2.13
CA MET A 191 -1.59 22.31 -0.92
C MET A 191 -1.45 20.79 -1.15
N TYR A 192 -1.84 20.30 -2.33
CA TYR A 192 -1.83 18.87 -2.68
C TYR A 192 -0.78 18.52 -3.76
N LYS A 193 0.23 19.39 -3.98
CA LYS A 193 1.31 19.18 -4.96
C LYS A 193 1.92 17.79 -4.87
N THR A 194 2.33 17.38 -3.68
CA THR A 194 2.97 16.08 -3.44
C THR A 194 2.06 14.93 -3.88
N SER A 195 0.80 14.91 -3.43
CA SER A 195 -0.18 13.89 -3.81
C SER A 195 -0.53 13.93 -5.30
N TYR A 196 -0.40 15.07 -5.97
CA TYR A 196 -0.63 15.19 -7.41
C TYR A 196 0.55 14.70 -8.24
N THR A 197 1.78 14.82 -7.72
CA THR A 197 3.04 14.61 -8.46
C THR A 197 3.78 13.35 -7.98
N TYR A 198 4.81 13.50 -7.16
CA TYR A 198 5.77 12.44 -6.77
C TYR A 198 5.37 11.64 -5.53
N GLY A 199 4.40 12.08 -4.74
CA GLY A 199 3.80 11.33 -3.62
C GLY A 199 2.44 10.73 -3.95
N PHE A 200 2.17 10.51 -5.24
CA PHE A 200 0.88 10.01 -5.72
C PHE A 200 0.56 8.62 -5.17
N ASN A 201 -0.60 8.50 -4.53
CA ASN A 201 -1.24 7.23 -4.20
C ASN A 201 -2.74 7.34 -4.51
N ALA A 202 -3.41 6.22 -4.74
CA ALA A 202 -4.80 6.23 -5.19
C ALA A 202 -5.74 6.87 -4.16
N ASP A 203 -5.52 6.62 -2.86
CA ASP A 203 -6.40 7.13 -1.80
C ASP A 203 -6.39 8.65 -1.68
N ALA A 204 -5.21 9.25 -1.54
CA ALA A 204 -5.05 10.69 -1.56
C ALA A 204 -5.47 11.27 -2.91
N GLY A 205 -5.19 10.58 -4.02
CA GLY A 205 -5.58 10.99 -5.36
C GLY A 205 -7.09 11.17 -5.52
N VAL A 206 -7.88 10.14 -5.17
CA VAL A 206 -9.35 10.19 -5.27
C VAL A 206 -9.91 11.21 -4.29
N THR A 207 -9.39 11.25 -3.06
CA THR A 207 -9.86 12.20 -2.02
C THR A 207 -9.61 13.65 -2.41
N HIS A 208 -8.47 13.96 -3.04
CA HIS A 208 -8.07 15.34 -3.37
C HIS A 208 -8.50 15.80 -4.76
N PHE A 209 -8.55 14.91 -5.75
CA PHE A 209 -8.73 15.27 -7.16
C PHE A 209 -9.90 14.55 -7.85
N GLY A 210 -10.51 13.57 -7.19
CA GLY A 210 -11.60 12.77 -7.73
C GLY A 210 -11.10 11.62 -8.60
N LEU A 211 -11.92 10.58 -8.73
CA LEU A 211 -11.57 9.33 -9.42
C LEU A 211 -11.18 9.57 -10.88
N ASN A 212 -11.85 10.48 -11.58
CA ASN A 212 -11.52 10.81 -12.97
C ASN A 212 -10.10 11.34 -13.13
N THR A 213 -9.63 12.17 -12.19
CA THR A 213 -8.29 12.73 -12.24
C THR A 213 -7.27 11.69 -11.83
N THR A 214 -7.55 10.89 -10.81
CA THR A 214 -6.69 9.78 -10.35
C THR A 214 -6.43 8.82 -11.50
N VAL A 215 -7.48 8.31 -12.15
CA VAL A 215 -7.36 7.40 -13.30
C VAL A 215 -6.55 8.04 -14.44
N ARG A 216 -6.73 9.34 -14.71
CA ARG A 216 -5.93 10.06 -15.72
C ARG A 216 -4.45 10.13 -15.30
N LEU A 217 -4.16 10.40 -14.03
CA LEU A 217 -2.79 10.46 -13.50
C LEU A 217 -2.14 9.08 -13.55
N GLU A 218 -2.84 8.01 -13.18
CA GLU A 218 -2.37 6.63 -13.33
C GLU A 218 -1.95 6.33 -14.76
N MET A 219 -2.80 6.66 -15.74
CA MET A 219 -2.47 6.47 -17.16
C MET A 219 -1.28 7.34 -17.59
N THR A 220 -1.20 8.58 -17.09
CA THR A 220 -0.11 9.49 -17.40
C THR A 220 1.21 8.94 -16.89
N TYR A 221 1.26 8.49 -15.63
CA TYR A 221 2.47 7.98 -15.01
C TYR A 221 2.87 6.59 -15.53
N ALA A 222 1.90 5.77 -15.94
CA ALA A 222 2.19 4.53 -16.65
C ALA A 222 2.86 4.78 -18.02
N LEU A 223 2.52 5.87 -18.71
CA LEU A 223 3.05 6.18 -20.05
C LEU A 223 4.34 7.01 -20.03
N PHE A 224 4.43 7.97 -19.11
CA PHE A 224 5.48 9.00 -19.12
C PHE A 224 6.38 8.98 -17.88
N GLY A 225 6.13 8.05 -16.94
CA GLY A 225 6.78 8.06 -15.64
C GLY A 225 6.17 9.11 -14.71
N GLN A 226 6.40 8.91 -13.41
CA GLN A 226 6.02 9.89 -12.39
C GLN A 226 7.08 11.00 -12.34
N PRO A 227 6.69 12.28 -12.12
CA PRO A 227 7.66 13.36 -11.94
C PRO A 227 8.62 13.06 -10.80
N ALA A 228 9.89 13.44 -10.96
CA ALA A 228 10.86 13.37 -9.87
C ALA A 228 10.66 14.56 -8.90
N PRO A 229 10.81 14.35 -7.58
CA PRO A 229 10.91 15.46 -6.64
C PRO A 229 12.22 16.25 -6.87
N ASP A 230 12.14 17.58 -6.94
CA ASP A 230 13.32 18.47 -6.96
C ASP A 230 13.69 18.86 -5.53
N ILE A 231 14.41 17.97 -4.86
CA ILE A 231 14.66 18.07 -3.43
C ILE A 231 16.06 17.53 -3.15
N GLN A 232 16.89 18.35 -2.50
CA GLN A 232 18.21 17.95 -2.04
C GLN A 232 18.09 17.20 -0.71
N VAL A 233 18.86 16.12 -0.57
CA VAL A 233 18.97 15.42 0.71
C VAL A 233 19.59 16.41 1.71
N PRO A 234 19.01 16.61 2.91
CA PRO A 234 19.61 17.49 3.91
C PRO A 234 21.06 17.07 4.17
N GLU A 235 22.00 17.98 3.93
CA GLU A 235 23.41 17.73 4.25
C GLU A 235 23.56 17.60 5.77
N ASP A 236 24.32 16.58 6.18
CA ASP A 236 24.73 16.44 7.57
C ASP A 236 25.82 17.46 7.88
N ASP A 237 25.42 18.68 8.21
CA ASP A 237 26.34 19.76 8.62
C ASP A 237 26.59 19.73 10.14
N SER A 238 26.31 18.60 10.80
CA SER A 238 26.68 18.41 12.20
C SER A 238 28.20 18.19 12.29
N GLY A 239 28.90 19.31 12.39
CA GLY A 239 30.22 19.36 12.99
C GLY A 239 30.18 18.61 14.34
N ASP A 240 31.20 17.78 14.53
CA ASP A 240 31.58 17.10 15.76
C ASP A 240 31.04 17.83 17.00
N ASP A 241 29.93 17.34 17.58
CA ASP A 241 29.45 17.87 18.85
C ASP A 241 29.36 16.76 19.89
N THR A 242 30.24 16.95 20.86
CA THR A 242 30.52 16.14 22.03
C THR A 242 29.34 16.05 22.98
N ALA A 243 29.04 14.84 23.44
CA ALA A 243 29.20 14.39 24.84
C ALA A 243 28.09 13.40 25.26
N VAL A 244 28.39 12.10 25.22
CA VAL A 244 28.17 11.12 26.31
C VAL A 244 29.17 9.97 26.08
N THR A 245 30.01 9.70 27.09
CA THR A 245 30.95 8.57 27.31
C THR A 245 31.58 7.87 26.09
N ALA A 246 32.92 7.91 25.98
CA ALA A 246 33.72 7.26 24.92
C ALA A 246 33.13 5.91 24.46
N PRO A 247 32.41 5.87 23.31
CA PRO A 247 31.77 4.65 22.87
C PRO A 247 32.78 3.78 22.15
N VAL A 248 32.51 2.47 22.14
CA VAL A 248 33.05 1.59 21.12
C VAL A 248 32.63 2.16 19.76
N VAL A 249 33.59 2.52 18.90
CA VAL A 249 33.30 3.03 17.56
C VAL A 249 32.98 1.83 16.68
N TYR A 250 31.68 1.61 16.44
CA TYR A 250 31.21 0.59 15.52
C TYR A 250 31.41 1.01 14.06
N GLY A 251 31.51 0.02 13.17
CA GLY A 251 31.56 0.26 11.73
C GLY A 251 30.24 0.77 11.16
N LYS A 252 30.19 0.97 9.84
CA LYS A 252 28.95 1.28 9.12
C LYS A 252 28.43 0.04 8.40
N ASN A 253 27.11 -0.10 8.34
CA ASN A 253 26.44 -1.08 7.49
C ASN A 253 26.41 -0.58 6.04
N ALA A 254 27.60 -0.57 5.44
CA ALA A 254 27.86 -0.07 4.10
C ALA A 254 28.81 -1.02 3.36
N MET A 255 28.59 -1.17 2.05
CA MET A 255 29.48 -1.87 1.15
C MET A 255 30.40 -0.87 0.45
N ASP A 256 31.51 -1.38 -0.10
CA ASP A 256 32.44 -0.59 -0.91
C ASP A 256 31.87 -0.40 -2.33
N ILE A 257 30.92 0.52 -2.45
CA ILE A 257 30.25 0.87 -3.71
C ILE A 257 30.68 2.27 -4.13
N ASP A 258 31.30 2.38 -5.29
CA ASP A 258 31.67 3.66 -5.91
C ASP A 258 30.45 4.27 -6.64
N PHE A 259 29.61 4.96 -5.88
CA PHE A 259 28.41 5.61 -6.40
C PHE A 259 28.71 6.74 -7.40
N ASP A 260 29.87 7.40 -7.28
CA ASP A 260 30.27 8.46 -8.21
C ASP A 260 30.63 7.86 -9.57
N ALA A 261 31.41 6.78 -9.60
CA ALA A 261 31.71 6.06 -10.84
C ALA A 261 30.45 5.46 -11.49
N LEU A 262 29.51 4.94 -10.69
CA LEU A 262 28.21 4.48 -11.18
C LEU A 262 27.40 5.63 -11.79
N ALA A 263 27.44 6.82 -11.18
CA ALA A 263 26.75 8.00 -11.70
C ALA A 263 27.36 8.52 -13.01
N GLU A 264 28.69 8.50 -13.13
CA GLU A 264 29.42 8.95 -14.33
C GLU A 264 29.25 7.99 -15.52
N SER A 265 29.20 6.69 -15.25
CA SER A 265 29.04 5.63 -16.26
C SER A 265 27.58 5.23 -16.53
N ALA A 266 26.63 5.89 -15.88
CA ALA A 266 25.21 5.56 -15.94
C ALA A 266 24.65 5.59 -17.37
N SER A 267 23.83 4.59 -17.70
CA SER A 267 23.16 4.47 -19.00
C SER A 267 22.07 5.52 -19.24
N SER A 268 21.63 6.21 -18.19
CA SER A 268 20.62 7.26 -18.24
C SER A 268 20.77 8.24 -17.09
N SER A 269 20.19 9.44 -17.22
CA SER A 269 20.13 10.42 -16.13
C SER A 269 19.40 9.90 -14.89
N ALA A 270 18.41 9.02 -15.06
CA ALA A 270 17.69 8.40 -13.96
C ALA A 270 18.64 7.53 -13.12
N VAL A 271 19.38 6.62 -13.77
CA VAL A 271 20.39 5.79 -13.08
C VAL A 271 21.46 6.65 -12.43
N ALA A 272 21.93 7.71 -13.10
CA ALA A 272 22.91 8.63 -12.52
C ALA A 272 22.39 9.30 -11.24
N ASN A 273 21.13 9.74 -11.24
CA ASN A 273 20.50 10.37 -10.08
C ASN A 273 20.28 9.38 -8.93
N MET A 274 19.90 8.13 -9.25
CA MET A 274 19.82 7.07 -8.25
C MET A 274 21.17 6.84 -7.57
N SER A 275 22.26 6.75 -8.34
CA SER A 275 23.61 6.57 -7.78
C SER A 275 24.00 7.74 -6.88
N ARG A 276 23.77 8.99 -7.30
CA ARG A 276 24.02 10.16 -6.45
C ARG A 276 23.16 10.16 -5.18
N TYR A 277 21.87 9.84 -5.30
CA TYR A 277 20.98 9.78 -4.16
C TYR A 277 21.45 8.75 -3.14
N PHE A 278 21.63 7.49 -3.54
CA PHE A 278 22.06 6.44 -2.62
C PHE A 278 23.45 6.72 -2.06
N GLY A 279 24.38 7.26 -2.87
CA GLY A 279 25.70 7.69 -2.41
C GLY A 279 25.68 8.83 -1.38
N SER A 280 24.68 9.71 -1.44
CA SER A 280 24.51 10.83 -0.50
C SER A 280 23.90 10.44 0.86
N LEU A 281 23.30 9.26 0.97
CA LEU A 281 22.67 8.83 2.22
C LEU A 281 23.73 8.43 3.26
N THR A 282 23.50 8.79 4.52
CA THR A 282 24.28 8.28 5.64
C THR A 282 23.90 6.81 5.91
N PRO A 283 24.85 5.86 5.86
CA PRO A 283 24.57 4.48 6.23
C PRO A 283 24.25 4.36 7.72
N SER A 284 23.40 3.38 8.07
CA SER A 284 23.21 3.00 9.48
C SER A 284 24.51 2.47 10.08
N SER A 285 24.68 2.68 11.37
CA SER A 285 25.84 2.17 12.09
C SER A 285 25.61 0.72 12.52
N GLN A 286 26.70 -0.05 12.59
CA GLN A 286 26.76 -1.25 13.40
C GLN A 286 26.60 -0.87 14.89
N ASN A 287 26.31 -1.86 15.73
CA ASN A 287 26.05 -1.67 17.15
C ASN A 287 26.49 -2.92 17.93
N GLU A 288 26.25 -2.91 19.24
CA GLU A 288 26.62 -4.00 20.15
C GLU A 288 25.95 -5.35 19.82
N TYR A 289 24.85 -5.33 19.07
CA TYR A 289 24.11 -6.50 18.64
C TYR A 289 24.51 -7.02 17.26
N THR A 290 25.41 -6.33 16.54
CA THR A 290 25.87 -6.75 15.21
C THR A 290 26.49 -8.15 15.29
N GLY A 291 25.92 -9.10 14.55
CA GLY A 291 26.35 -10.49 14.53
C GLY A 291 25.92 -11.35 15.73
N MET A 292 25.04 -10.84 16.61
CA MET A 292 24.50 -11.57 17.77
C MET A 292 23.92 -12.95 17.40
N PHE A 293 23.30 -13.07 16.23
CA PHE A 293 22.67 -14.29 15.74
C PHE A 293 23.41 -14.94 14.56
N LYS A 294 24.69 -14.58 14.34
CA LYS A 294 25.49 -15.16 13.27
C LYS A 294 25.57 -16.69 13.39
N GLY A 295 25.14 -17.39 12.33
CA GLY A 295 25.17 -18.85 12.25
C GLY A 295 23.95 -19.55 12.87
N LYS A 296 23.03 -18.83 13.51
CA LYS A 296 21.76 -19.38 14.01
C LYS A 296 20.77 -19.62 12.87
N ASN A 297 19.70 -20.36 13.15
CA ASN A 297 18.56 -20.56 12.27
C ASN A 297 17.62 -19.34 12.30
N LEU A 298 16.83 -19.16 11.25
CA LEU A 298 15.84 -18.08 11.17
C LEU A 298 14.47 -18.59 10.69
N ILE A 299 13.43 -18.40 11.49
CA ILE A 299 12.05 -18.56 11.05
C ILE A 299 11.39 -17.19 10.97
N LEU A 300 11.00 -16.79 9.76
CA LEU A 300 10.37 -15.50 9.48
C LEU A 300 8.90 -15.69 9.10
N PHE A 301 8.01 -14.93 9.72
CA PHE A 301 6.59 -14.92 9.42
C PHE A 301 6.13 -13.56 8.91
N THR A 302 5.26 -13.59 7.91
CA THR A 302 4.27 -12.53 7.70
C THR A 302 2.90 -13.07 8.11
N ALA A 303 2.33 -12.46 9.15
CA ALA A 303 1.06 -12.90 9.74
C ALA A 303 -0.12 -12.11 9.18
N GLU A 304 -1.05 -12.81 8.54
CA GLU A 304 -2.24 -12.22 7.90
C GLU A 304 -3.12 -11.47 8.91
N ALA A 305 -3.35 -10.18 8.63
CA ALA A 305 -4.21 -9.28 9.37
C ALA A 305 -3.95 -9.24 10.89
N PHE A 306 -2.73 -9.56 11.33
CA PHE A 306 -2.41 -9.72 12.74
C PHE A 306 -2.43 -8.39 13.51
N SER A 307 -2.81 -8.47 14.78
CA SER A 307 -2.80 -7.34 15.71
C SER A 307 -2.64 -7.80 17.15
N PRO A 308 -1.80 -7.15 17.98
CA PRO A 308 -1.38 -7.70 19.27
C PRO A 308 -2.40 -7.54 20.40
N TRP A 309 -3.50 -6.83 20.17
CA TRP A 309 -4.40 -6.35 21.25
C TRP A 309 -5.25 -7.44 21.91
N PHE A 310 -5.12 -8.70 21.48
CA PHE A 310 -5.71 -9.86 22.13
C PHE A 310 -4.71 -10.70 22.92
N ILE A 311 -3.41 -10.36 22.87
CA ILE A 311 -2.35 -11.12 23.51
C ILE A 311 -2.48 -11.01 25.03
N SER A 312 -2.51 -12.16 25.71
CA SER A 312 -2.44 -12.25 27.17
C SER A 312 -1.67 -13.51 27.59
N GLU A 313 -1.11 -13.48 28.79
CA GLU A 313 -0.35 -14.59 29.38
C GLU A 313 -1.19 -15.88 29.46
N GLU A 314 -2.47 -15.78 29.81
CA GLU A 314 -3.34 -16.96 29.97
C GLU A 314 -3.97 -17.44 28.67
N LEU A 315 -4.33 -16.52 27.76
CA LEU A 315 -5.06 -16.86 26.54
C LEU A 315 -4.13 -17.34 25.44
N THR A 316 -3.01 -16.65 25.30
CA THR A 316 -2.04 -16.79 24.20
C THR A 316 -0.60 -16.81 24.77
N PRO A 317 -0.25 -17.82 25.59
CA PRO A 317 1.05 -17.87 26.24
C PRO A 317 2.24 -17.87 25.26
N ALA A 318 2.13 -18.48 24.08
CA ALA A 318 3.22 -18.49 23.11
C ALA A 318 3.46 -17.09 22.51
N LEU A 319 2.39 -16.42 22.04
CA LEU A 319 2.48 -15.03 21.58
C LEU A 319 2.93 -14.09 22.69
N TYR A 320 2.44 -14.27 23.93
CA TYR A 320 2.84 -13.45 25.07
C TYR A 320 4.34 -13.56 25.31
N ARG A 321 4.87 -14.79 25.41
CA ARG A 321 6.30 -15.06 25.55
C ARG A 321 7.12 -14.40 24.43
N LEU A 322 6.76 -14.68 23.18
CA LEU A 322 7.47 -14.20 21.99
C LEU A 322 7.47 -12.66 21.85
N THR A 323 6.44 -11.99 22.37
CA THR A 323 6.35 -10.52 22.33
C THR A 323 7.01 -9.81 23.52
N HIS A 324 7.31 -10.52 24.61
CA HIS A 324 7.81 -9.92 25.85
C HIS A 324 9.24 -10.33 26.22
N GLU A 325 9.75 -11.47 25.73
CA GLU A 325 11.06 -12.01 26.13
C GLU A 325 12.18 -11.79 25.10
N GLY A 326 11.85 -11.18 23.95
CA GLY A 326 12.81 -10.93 22.87
C GLY A 326 13.23 -9.46 22.79
N PHE A 327 13.36 -8.95 21.56
CA PHE A 327 13.38 -7.52 21.31
C PHE A 327 11.95 -6.98 21.40
N VAL A 328 11.70 -6.13 22.38
CA VAL A 328 10.39 -5.56 22.66
C VAL A 328 10.30 -4.17 22.03
N CYS A 329 9.65 -4.11 20.86
CA CYS A 329 9.49 -2.87 20.11
C CYS A 329 8.23 -2.13 20.58
N SER A 330 8.40 -1.12 21.43
CA SER A 330 7.26 -0.40 22.02
C SER A 330 6.55 0.48 20.99
N ASN A 331 7.24 0.90 19.92
CA ASN A 331 6.72 1.80 18.88
C ASN A 331 6.78 1.23 17.45
N PHE A 332 6.34 -0.02 17.27
CA PHE A 332 6.23 -0.64 15.95
C PHE A 332 4.92 -0.27 15.23
N TYR A 333 5.02 -0.04 13.92
CA TYR A 333 3.90 0.29 13.04
C TYR A 333 3.87 -0.64 11.81
N GLN A 334 2.67 -1.05 11.41
CA GLN A 334 2.42 -1.78 10.17
C GLN A 334 1.56 -0.95 9.22
N PRO A 335 2.17 -0.21 8.27
CA PRO A 335 1.42 0.52 7.24
C PRO A 335 0.62 -0.43 6.32
N GLY A 336 -0.48 0.07 5.75
CA GLY A 336 -1.29 -0.73 4.80
C GLY A 336 -0.88 -0.61 3.32
N TRP A 337 -0.19 0.47 2.93
CA TRP A 337 0.27 0.83 1.56
C TRP A 337 -0.76 0.75 0.42
N GLY A 338 -2.01 0.39 0.69
CA GLY A 338 -3.05 0.20 -0.32
C GLY A 338 -2.83 -1.00 -1.25
N GLN A 339 -1.97 -1.96 -0.86
CA GLN A 339 -1.59 -3.13 -1.67
C GLN A 339 -2.03 -4.48 -1.05
N SER A 340 -2.95 -4.45 -0.07
CA SER A 340 -3.36 -5.63 0.71
C SER A 340 -2.14 -6.38 1.27
N THR A 341 -2.21 -7.69 1.44
CA THR A 341 -1.12 -8.53 1.96
C THR A 341 0.20 -8.32 1.21
N THR A 342 0.15 -8.12 -0.12
CA THR A 342 1.38 -7.99 -0.94
C THR A 342 2.24 -6.79 -0.56
N GLY A 343 1.63 -5.73 -0.01
CA GLY A 343 2.39 -4.58 0.48
C GLY A 343 3.21 -4.95 1.71
N GLY A 344 2.53 -5.44 2.75
CA GLY A 344 3.17 -5.86 4.00
C GLY A 344 4.23 -6.93 3.81
N GLU A 345 3.87 -8.00 3.10
CA GLU A 345 4.77 -9.10 2.78
C GLU A 345 6.03 -8.63 2.04
N PHE A 346 5.87 -7.75 1.04
CA PHE A 346 7.01 -7.18 0.32
C PHE A 346 7.94 -6.39 1.26
N ALA A 347 7.38 -5.57 2.15
CA ALA A 347 8.18 -4.80 3.12
C ALA A 347 8.96 -5.73 4.07
N VAL A 348 8.30 -6.74 4.64
CA VAL A 348 8.90 -7.72 5.57
C VAL A 348 10.03 -8.51 4.88
N MET A 349 9.84 -8.91 3.62
CA MET A 349 10.80 -9.77 2.92
C MET A 349 11.95 -9.01 2.25
N THR A 350 11.82 -7.69 2.01
CA THR A 350 12.79 -6.94 1.19
C THR A 350 13.35 -5.69 1.86
N GLY A 351 12.73 -5.18 2.92
CA GLY A 351 13.13 -3.91 3.54
C GLY A 351 12.87 -2.68 2.66
N LEU A 352 12.07 -2.83 1.61
CA LEU A 352 11.72 -1.76 0.68
C LEU A 352 10.28 -1.29 0.91
N ILE A 353 10.07 0.01 0.77
CA ILE A 353 8.71 0.58 0.78
C ILE A 353 7.94 0.01 -0.43
N PRO A 354 6.74 -0.57 -0.21
CA PRO A 354 5.86 -0.98 -1.29
C PRO A 354 5.44 0.21 -2.15
N THR A 355 5.58 0.06 -3.46
CA THR A 355 5.27 1.09 -4.45
C THR A 355 4.50 0.51 -5.63
N TRP A 356 4.01 1.37 -6.52
CA TRP A 356 3.37 0.97 -7.77
C TRP A 356 4.36 1.14 -8.91
N VAL A 357 4.66 0.05 -9.62
CA VAL A 357 5.62 0.05 -10.74
C VAL A 357 4.89 -0.39 -12.00
N ASN A 358 4.78 0.53 -12.97
CA ASN A 358 4.06 0.30 -14.22
C ASN A 358 2.62 -0.23 -13.99
N GLY A 359 1.93 0.29 -12.95
CA GLY A 359 0.57 -0.14 -12.58
C GLY A 359 0.48 -1.53 -11.94
N ASN A 360 1.59 -2.19 -11.63
CA ASN A 360 1.62 -3.39 -10.79
C ASN A 360 2.12 -3.05 -9.38
N VAL A 361 1.80 -3.90 -8.41
CA VAL A 361 2.44 -3.88 -7.08
C VAL A 361 3.94 -4.18 -7.21
N SER A 362 4.78 -3.52 -6.40
CA SER A 362 6.24 -3.69 -6.43
C SER A 362 6.66 -5.14 -6.23
N PHE A 363 5.88 -5.92 -5.48
CA PHE A 363 6.16 -7.33 -5.29
C PHE A 363 6.17 -8.12 -6.61
N TYR A 364 5.23 -7.86 -7.52
CA TYR A 364 5.21 -8.54 -8.82
C TYR A 364 6.24 -7.96 -9.77
N ALA A 365 6.45 -6.64 -9.70
CA ALA A 365 7.45 -5.97 -10.53
C ALA A 365 8.86 -6.49 -10.24
N THR A 366 9.16 -6.89 -9.00
CA THR A 366 10.46 -7.46 -8.62
C THR A 366 10.64 -8.94 -8.98
N ALA A 367 9.63 -9.64 -9.52
CA ALA A 367 9.68 -11.09 -9.73
C ALA A 367 10.81 -11.60 -10.67
N ARG A 368 11.52 -10.70 -11.35
CA ARG A 368 12.68 -11.02 -12.19
C ARG A 368 13.90 -10.13 -11.92
N ASN A 369 13.78 -9.19 -10.98
CA ASN A 369 14.86 -8.27 -10.64
C ASN A 369 15.91 -8.99 -9.78
N SER A 370 17.14 -8.50 -9.80
CA SER A 370 18.13 -8.84 -8.80
C SER A 370 17.61 -8.41 -7.43
N MET A 371 17.61 -9.31 -6.44
CA MET A 371 17.16 -9.04 -5.06
C MET A 371 18.18 -9.57 -4.04
N PRO A 372 19.44 -9.09 -4.06
CA PRO A 372 20.54 -9.66 -3.28
C PRO A 372 20.36 -9.50 -1.77
N PHE A 373 19.58 -8.52 -1.31
CA PHE A 373 19.30 -8.28 0.11
C PHE A 373 18.02 -8.95 0.61
N ALA A 374 17.34 -9.76 -0.22
CA ALA A 374 16.32 -10.65 0.29
C ALA A 374 16.99 -11.71 1.19
N LEU A 375 16.45 -11.94 2.39
CA LEU A 375 17.07 -12.83 3.38
C LEU A 375 17.26 -14.26 2.86
N GLY A 376 16.33 -14.76 2.03
CA GLY A 376 16.49 -16.02 1.31
C GLY A 376 17.75 -16.06 0.44
N ASN A 377 17.99 -15.04 -0.38
CA ASN A 377 19.19 -14.94 -1.21
C ASN A 377 20.48 -14.80 -0.37
N GLN A 378 20.47 -13.98 0.69
CA GLN A 378 21.64 -13.78 1.55
C GLN A 378 22.02 -15.06 2.31
N LEU A 379 21.06 -15.74 2.93
CA LEU A 379 21.31 -16.92 3.74
C LEU A 379 21.58 -18.17 2.87
N ARG A 380 20.92 -18.32 1.71
CA ARG A 380 21.24 -19.38 0.75
C ARG A 380 22.70 -19.30 0.30
N ALA A 381 23.23 -18.09 0.07
CA ALA A 381 24.64 -17.90 -0.28
C ALA A 381 25.62 -18.35 0.83
N LEU A 382 25.15 -18.42 2.08
CA LEU A 382 25.91 -18.91 3.24
C LEU A 382 25.69 -20.41 3.52
N GLY A 383 24.98 -21.13 2.64
CA GLY A 383 24.73 -22.57 2.74
C GLY A 383 23.50 -22.95 3.56
N TYR A 384 22.62 -22.00 3.87
CA TYR A 384 21.36 -22.30 4.54
C TYR A 384 20.39 -22.99 3.59
N THR A 385 19.56 -23.90 4.10
CA THR A 385 18.32 -24.27 3.41
C THR A 385 17.34 -23.10 3.50
N THR A 386 16.65 -22.78 2.41
CA THR A 386 15.74 -21.63 2.37
C THR A 386 14.37 -22.02 1.84
N ALA A 387 13.51 -22.53 2.74
CA ALA A 387 12.16 -22.96 2.39
C ALA A 387 11.15 -21.81 2.59
N ALA A 388 10.07 -21.80 1.79
CA ALA A 388 8.97 -20.88 2.01
C ALA A 388 7.62 -21.59 1.85
N TYR A 389 6.69 -21.30 2.76
CA TYR A 389 5.39 -21.95 2.81
C TYR A 389 4.25 -20.93 2.88
N HIS A 390 3.16 -21.23 2.19
CA HIS A 390 1.92 -20.45 2.25
C HIS A 390 0.72 -21.39 2.30
N ASP A 391 -0.12 -21.22 3.31
CA ASP A 391 -1.33 -22.02 3.53
C ASP A 391 -2.52 -21.56 2.67
N ASN A 392 -2.26 -21.26 1.40
CA ASN A 392 -3.26 -21.00 0.38
C ASN A 392 -2.69 -21.37 -1.01
N ILE A 393 -3.50 -21.24 -2.05
CA ILE A 393 -3.17 -21.58 -3.44
C ILE A 393 -1.81 -20.98 -3.81
N TYR A 394 -0.88 -21.85 -4.25
CA TYR A 394 0.53 -21.49 -4.45
C TYR A 394 0.77 -20.31 -5.41
N ASN A 395 -0.02 -20.17 -6.48
CA ASN A 395 0.18 -19.10 -7.46
C ASN A 395 -0.63 -17.84 -7.12
N TYR A 396 -1.34 -17.83 -6.00
CA TYR A 396 -2.04 -16.64 -5.55
C TYR A 396 -1.03 -15.52 -5.32
N TYR A 397 -1.35 -14.33 -5.82
CA TYR A 397 -0.42 -13.22 -5.89
C TYR A 397 0.92 -13.52 -6.60
N ASN A 398 0.93 -14.40 -7.60
CA ASN A 398 2.15 -14.78 -8.34
C ASN A 398 3.32 -15.20 -7.42
N ARG A 399 3.04 -15.76 -6.24
CA ARG A 399 4.09 -16.19 -5.29
C ARG A 399 4.99 -17.28 -5.86
N ASP A 400 4.46 -18.08 -6.80
CA ASP A 400 5.20 -19.02 -7.65
C ASP A 400 6.36 -18.37 -8.45
N LYS A 401 6.32 -17.05 -8.64
CA LYS A 401 7.38 -16.28 -9.32
C LYS A 401 8.20 -15.45 -8.35
N THR A 402 7.56 -14.79 -7.39
CA THR A 402 8.25 -13.85 -6.49
C THR A 402 9.13 -14.58 -5.47
N HIS A 403 8.62 -15.63 -4.84
CA HIS A 403 9.34 -16.30 -3.75
C HIS A 403 10.60 -17.03 -4.25
N PRO A 404 10.59 -17.74 -5.39
CA PRO A 404 11.83 -18.26 -5.96
C PRO A 404 12.86 -17.17 -6.27
N ASN A 405 12.43 -15.99 -6.75
CA ASN A 405 13.33 -14.87 -7.03
C ASN A 405 13.96 -14.28 -5.75
N LEU A 406 13.26 -14.35 -4.62
CA LEU A 406 13.76 -13.95 -3.31
C LEU A 406 14.66 -15.01 -2.65
N GLY A 407 14.92 -16.12 -3.35
CA GLY A 407 15.86 -17.15 -2.92
C GLY A 407 15.22 -18.29 -2.14
N TYR A 408 13.92 -18.55 -2.30
CA TYR A 408 13.21 -19.61 -1.58
C TYR A 408 12.80 -20.80 -2.46
N ASP A 409 12.87 -22.00 -1.89
CA ASP A 409 12.18 -23.18 -2.41
C ASP A 409 10.72 -23.14 -1.93
N TYR A 410 9.87 -22.53 -2.75
CA TYR A 410 8.51 -22.16 -2.37
C TYR A 410 7.47 -23.28 -2.58
N GLN A 411 6.59 -23.45 -1.59
CA GLN A 411 5.46 -24.37 -1.62
C GLN A 411 4.18 -23.69 -1.11
N GLY A 412 3.05 -24.04 -1.72
CA GLY A 412 1.72 -23.63 -1.26
C GLY A 412 0.68 -24.68 -1.62
N GLN A 413 -0.58 -24.47 -1.23
CA GLN A 413 -1.64 -25.44 -1.54
C GLN A 413 -1.72 -25.68 -3.05
N GLY A 414 -1.68 -26.95 -3.44
CA GLY A 414 -1.64 -27.36 -4.85
C GLY A 414 -0.23 -27.42 -5.48
N SER A 415 0.83 -27.06 -4.74
CA SER A 415 2.23 -27.20 -5.15
C SER A 415 3.16 -27.43 -3.95
N GLY A 416 3.36 -28.70 -3.58
CA GLY A 416 4.27 -29.11 -2.50
C GLY A 416 3.60 -29.22 -1.14
N LEU A 417 2.88 -28.19 -0.71
CA LEU A 417 2.11 -28.20 0.53
C LEU A 417 0.75 -28.89 0.33
N LYS A 418 0.39 -29.74 1.28
CA LYS A 418 -0.91 -30.42 1.32
C LYS A 418 -1.63 -30.04 2.61
N LEU A 419 -2.81 -29.48 2.48
CA LEU A 419 -3.71 -29.13 3.58
C LEU A 419 -5.02 -29.90 3.44
N THR A 420 -5.83 -29.89 4.49
CA THR A 420 -7.14 -30.54 4.51
C THR A 420 -8.12 -29.81 3.59
N GLU A 421 -8.64 -30.51 2.57
CA GLU A 421 -9.58 -29.98 1.57
C GLU A 421 -11.04 -30.41 1.89
N ASP A 422 -11.58 -30.01 3.04
CA ASP A 422 -12.95 -30.37 3.46
C ASP A 422 -13.99 -29.24 3.21
N GLY A 423 -13.56 -28.16 2.54
CA GLY A 423 -14.35 -26.95 2.32
C GLY A 423 -14.19 -25.90 3.40
N SER A 424 -13.36 -26.14 4.42
CA SER A 424 -12.95 -25.13 5.39
C SER A 424 -12.15 -24.02 4.74
N TRP A 425 -12.47 -22.78 5.09
CA TRP A 425 -11.71 -21.59 4.72
C TRP A 425 -11.87 -20.52 5.81
N PRO A 426 -10.81 -19.77 6.16
CA PRO A 426 -9.39 -19.97 5.83
C PRO A 426 -8.80 -21.32 6.23
N TYR A 427 -7.66 -21.68 5.64
CA TYR A 427 -6.85 -22.83 6.05
C TYR A 427 -6.13 -22.57 7.38
N SER A 428 -5.57 -23.63 7.97
CA SER A 428 -4.98 -23.65 9.30
C SER A 428 -3.46 -23.41 9.27
N ASP A 429 -3.02 -22.39 10.00
CA ASP A 429 -1.59 -22.07 10.19
C ASP A 429 -0.89 -23.22 10.92
N LEU A 430 -1.59 -23.84 11.89
CA LEU A 430 -1.08 -24.98 12.64
C LEU A 430 -0.85 -26.20 11.73
N GLU A 431 -1.80 -26.51 10.84
CA GLU A 431 -1.66 -27.61 9.88
C GLU A 431 -0.47 -27.37 8.93
N MET A 432 -0.30 -26.12 8.46
CA MET A 432 0.87 -25.76 7.66
C MET A 432 2.18 -26.03 8.40
N LEU A 433 2.31 -25.61 9.67
CA LEU A 433 3.50 -25.85 10.47
C LEU A 433 3.74 -27.35 10.69
N GLN A 434 2.71 -28.09 11.10
CA GLN A 434 2.78 -29.55 11.29
C GLN A 434 3.23 -30.30 10.03
N ASN A 435 2.85 -29.82 8.85
CA ASN A 435 3.20 -30.49 7.60
C ASN A 435 4.57 -30.08 7.04
N THR A 436 5.25 -29.10 7.65
CA THR A 436 6.45 -28.48 7.05
C THR A 436 7.65 -28.38 7.98
N ILE A 437 7.47 -28.56 9.30
CA ILE A 437 8.53 -28.34 10.30
C ILE A 437 9.63 -29.39 10.28
N ASP A 438 9.27 -30.68 10.18
CA ASP A 438 10.21 -31.80 10.31
C ASP A 438 11.43 -31.72 9.39
N PRO A 439 11.30 -31.44 8.07
CA PRO A 439 12.44 -31.56 7.16
C PRO A 439 13.63 -30.65 7.48
N TYR A 440 13.38 -29.42 7.94
CA TYR A 440 14.47 -28.47 8.25
C TYR A 440 15.02 -28.66 9.67
N ILE A 441 14.18 -29.05 10.65
CA ILE A 441 14.66 -29.43 11.98
C ILE A 441 15.51 -30.68 11.90
N ASP A 442 15.05 -31.72 11.20
CA ASP A 442 15.78 -32.98 11.04
C ASP A 442 17.13 -32.77 10.37
N ALA A 443 17.20 -31.93 9.33
CA ALA A 443 18.46 -31.60 8.66
C ALA A 443 19.45 -30.94 9.64
N TYR A 444 19.00 -29.92 10.38
CA TYR A 444 19.84 -29.23 11.36
C TYR A 444 20.32 -30.19 12.46
N VAL A 445 19.44 -31.00 13.05
CA VAL A 445 19.78 -31.95 14.12
C VAL A 445 20.73 -33.04 13.61
N LYS A 446 20.55 -33.50 12.37
CA LYS A 446 21.33 -34.60 11.79
C LYS A 446 22.76 -34.20 11.42
N ASP A 447 22.95 -33.05 10.78
CA ASP A 447 24.25 -32.67 10.21
C ASP A 447 24.64 -31.19 10.40
N GLY A 448 23.85 -30.43 11.15
CA GLY A 448 24.14 -29.02 11.47
C GLY A 448 23.89 -28.06 10.31
N THR A 449 23.19 -28.48 9.25
CA THR A 449 22.83 -27.59 8.15
C THR A 449 21.87 -26.51 8.65
N PRO A 450 22.26 -25.21 8.68
CA PRO A 450 21.40 -24.15 9.17
C PRO A 450 20.24 -23.90 8.21
N PHE A 451 19.13 -23.39 8.73
CA PHE A 451 17.94 -23.11 7.92
C PHE A 451 17.41 -21.70 8.09
N HIS A 452 16.83 -21.19 7.01
CA HIS A 452 15.93 -20.06 7.02
C HIS A 452 14.59 -20.45 6.41
N THR A 453 13.55 -20.47 7.22
CA THR A 453 12.20 -20.81 6.76
C THR A 453 11.31 -19.56 6.79
N TYR A 454 10.60 -19.30 5.69
CA TYR A 454 9.60 -18.24 5.60
C TYR A 454 8.18 -18.80 5.59
N TYR A 455 7.27 -18.19 6.34
CA TYR A 455 5.86 -18.54 6.41
C TYR A 455 4.97 -17.31 6.13
N MET A 456 4.04 -17.44 5.19
CA MET A 456 2.93 -16.50 5.00
C MET A 456 1.64 -17.17 5.45
N THR A 457 1.05 -16.69 6.55
CA THR A 457 -0.12 -17.31 7.17
C THR A 457 -1.44 -16.83 6.57
N VAL A 458 -2.55 -17.52 6.82
CA VAL A 458 -3.88 -17.15 6.29
C VAL A 458 -5.01 -17.32 7.32
N SER A 459 -4.79 -18.01 8.44
CA SER A 459 -5.83 -18.25 9.45
C SER A 459 -6.47 -16.97 10.02
N GLY A 460 -5.73 -15.87 10.02
CA GLY A 460 -6.18 -14.55 10.48
C GLY A 460 -7.00 -13.75 9.47
N HIS A 461 -7.22 -14.26 8.24
CA HIS A 461 -7.89 -13.52 7.17
C HIS A 461 -9.32 -13.09 7.55
N GLY A 462 -9.78 -11.97 6.99
CA GLY A 462 -11.10 -11.41 7.34
C GLY A 462 -12.32 -12.21 6.89
N GLY A 463 -13.51 -11.69 7.26
CA GLY A 463 -14.80 -12.40 7.20
C GLY A 463 -15.29 -12.86 8.59
N TYR A 464 -14.96 -12.08 9.63
CA TYR A 464 -15.06 -12.44 11.06
C TYR A 464 -16.49 -12.71 11.55
N GLY A 465 -16.96 -13.92 11.27
CA GLY A 465 -18.15 -14.53 11.82
C GLY A 465 -17.97 -16.03 11.97
N TRP A 466 -18.99 -16.74 12.41
CA TRP A 466 -18.88 -18.18 12.72
C TRP A 466 -18.88 -19.10 11.49
N GLY A 467 -18.95 -18.55 10.28
CA GLY A 467 -18.69 -19.29 9.03
C GLY A 467 -17.20 -19.37 8.69
N HIS A 468 -16.36 -18.55 9.34
CA HIS A 468 -14.91 -18.59 9.22
C HIS A 468 -14.35 -19.82 9.95
N ALA A 469 -13.64 -20.71 9.26
CA ALA A 469 -13.31 -22.03 9.78
C ALA A 469 -12.48 -22.01 11.08
N MET A 470 -11.41 -21.21 11.12
CA MET A 470 -10.55 -21.12 12.32
C MET A 470 -11.26 -20.39 13.48
N ALA A 471 -12.22 -19.51 13.17
CA ALA A 471 -13.01 -18.85 14.20
C ALA A 471 -14.03 -19.82 14.80
N ALA A 472 -14.65 -20.65 13.97
CA ALA A 472 -15.55 -21.71 14.43
C ALA A 472 -14.83 -22.75 15.29
N LYS A 473 -13.62 -23.17 14.89
CA LYS A 473 -12.75 -24.11 15.63
C LYS A 473 -12.45 -23.60 17.04
N ASN A 474 -12.07 -22.33 17.18
CA ASN A 474 -11.63 -21.75 18.45
C ASN A 474 -12.71 -20.95 19.19
N ARG A 475 -13.97 -21.03 18.74
CA ARG A 475 -15.09 -20.22 19.24
C ARG A 475 -15.24 -20.23 20.75
N GLN A 476 -15.28 -21.43 21.35
CA GLN A 476 -15.55 -21.56 22.79
C GLN A 476 -14.50 -20.84 23.64
N LYS A 477 -13.21 -20.95 23.26
CA LYS A 477 -12.10 -20.31 23.96
C LYS A 477 -12.20 -18.78 23.86
N ALA A 478 -12.47 -18.24 22.67
CA ALA A 478 -12.62 -16.79 22.48
C ALA A 478 -13.85 -16.22 23.18
N GLN A 479 -15.01 -16.89 23.14
CA GLN A 479 -16.22 -16.43 23.84
C GLN A 479 -16.07 -16.44 25.36
N ALA A 480 -15.31 -17.39 25.90
CA ALA A 480 -15.00 -17.43 27.33
C ALA A 480 -14.06 -16.28 27.75
N ALA A 481 -13.08 -15.94 26.91
CA ALA A 481 -12.12 -14.87 27.18
C ALA A 481 -12.71 -13.45 26.96
N TYR A 482 -13.60 -13.30 25.97
CA TYR A 482 -14.21 -12.02 25.59
C TYR A 482 -15.75 -12.06 25.66
N PRO A 483 -16.36 -12.36 26.82
CA PRO A 483 -17.80 -12.60 26.92
C PRO A 483 -18.66 -11.37 26.62
N ASN A 484 -18.10 -10.17 26.77
CA ASN A 484 -18.78 -8.90 26.57
C ASN A 484 -18.45 -8.22 25.23
N ALA A 485 -17.58 -8.82 24.42
CA ALA A 485 -17.22 -8.28 23.12
C ALA A 485 -18.25 -8.66 22.05
N SER A 486 -18.27 -7.91 20.95
CA SER A 486 -19.04 -8.21 19.75
C SER A 486 -18.65 -9.56 19.15
N ALA A 487 -19.56 -10.14 18.37
CA ALA A 487 -19.31 -11.42 17.70
C ALA A 487 -18.12 -11.32 16.72
N GLN A 488 -17.90 -10.17 16.10
CA GLN A 488 -16.80 -9.90 15.18
C GLN A 488 -15.46 -9.89 15.91
N VAL A 489 -15.36 -9.20 17.05
CA VAL A 489 -14.15 -9.24 17.89
C VAL A 489 -13.91 -10.66 18.42
N GLN A 490 -14.94 -11.36 18.91
CA GLN A 490 -14.81 -12.75 19.35
C GLN A 490 -14.32 -13.67 18.22
N ALA A 491 -14.85 -13.52 17.01
CA ALA A 491 -14.46 -14.31 15.85
C ALA A 491 -13.02 -14.01 15.39
N TYR A 492 -12.60 -12.74 15.43
CA TYR A 492 -11.22 -12.35 15.14
C TYR A 492 -10.23 -12.96 16.15
N VAL A 493 -10.53 -12.86 17.44
CA VAL A 493 -9.72 -13.50 18.49
C VAL A 493 -9.66 -15.00 18.26
N ALA A 494 -10.80 -15.65 17.98
CA ALA A 494 -10.85 -17.07 17.69
C ALA A 494 -10.01 -17.47 16.46
N ALA A 495 -10.05 -16.69 15.38
CA ALA A 495 -9.22 -16.92 14.20
C ALA A 495 -7.72 -16.89 14.54
N ASN A 496 -7.28 -15.88 15.28
CA ASN A 496 -5.87 -15.71 15.66
C ASN A 496 -5.39 -16.69 16.74
N LEU A 497 -6.29 -17.36 17.47
CA LEU A 497 -5.92 -18.49 18.34
C LEU A 497 -5.35 -19.68 17.55
N GLU A 498 -5.57 -19.73 16.23
CA GLU A 498 -4.92 -20.71 15.36
C GLU A 498 -3.43 -20.42 15.19
N LEU A 499 -3.06 -19.15 14.95
CA LEU A 499 -1.66 -18.71 14.91
C LEU A 499 -0.96 -18.91 16.26
N GLU A 500 -1.64 -18.61 17.37
CA GLU A 500 -1.16 -18.93 18.71
C GLU A 500 -0.83 -20.43 18.85
N SER A 501 -1.73 -21.30 18.37
CA SER A 501 -1.52 -22.75 18.44
C SER A 501 -0.36 -23.20 17.56
N ALA A 502 -0.19 -22.58 16.38
CA ALA A 502 0.93 -22.85 15.47
C ALA A 502 2.27 -22.44 16.09
N LEU A 503 2.34 -21.29 16.75
CA LEU A 503 3.55 -20.81 17.43
C LEU A 503 3.86 -21.62 18.70
N ALA A 504 2.84 -22.04 19.45
CA ALA A 504 3.02 -22.94 20.59
C ALA A 504 3.62 -24.29 20.14
N TYR A 505 3.09 -24.87 19.05
CA TYR A 505 3.61 -26.09 18.45
C TYR A 505 5.05 -25.90 17.95
N LEU A 506 5.34 -24.79 17.25
CA LEU A 506 6.70 -24.47 16.81
C LEU A 506 7.70 -24.43 17.98
N LEU A 507 7.36 -23.74 19.06
CA LEU A 507 8.22 -23.65 20.24
C LEU A 507 8.45 -25.03 20.86
N GLU A 508 7.40 -25.84 21.01
CA GLU A 508 7.48 -27.21 21.54
C GLU A 508 8.43 -28.09 20.70
N GLU A 509 8.32 -28.04 19.37
CA GLU A 509 9.18 -28.83 18.48
C GLU A 509 10.64 -28.36 18.53
N LEU A 510 10.89 -27.05 18.54
CA LEU A 510 12.26 -26.50 18.66
C LEU A 510 12.90 -26.84 20.01
N GLU A 511 12.14 -26.77 21.10
CA GLU A 511 12.61 -27.12 22.45
C GLU A 511 12.85 -28.63 22.59
N THR A 512 11.96 -29.45 22.02
CA THR A 512 12.09 -30.92 22.00
C THR A 512 13.32 -31.37 21.21
N ALA A 513 13.58 -30.70 20.08
CA ALA A 513 14.78 -30.92 19.28
C ALA A 513 16.06 -30.36 19.94
N GLY A 514 15.92 -29.51 20.97
CA GLY A 514 17.04 -28.88 21.67
C GLY A 514 17.72 -27.75 20.88
N ILE A 515 16.99 -27.09 19.98
CA ILE A 515 17.52 -26.09 19.03
C ILE A 515 16.83 -24.72 19.15
N ALA A 516 15.95 -24.55 20.14
CA ALA A 516 15.28 -23.27 20.41
C ALA A 516 16.28 -22.13 20.66
N ASP A 517 17.36 -22.41 21.40
CA ASP A 517 18.43 -21.45 21.66
C ASP A 517 19.21 -21.06 20.40
N ASP A 518 19.18 -21.89 19.36
CA ASP A 518 19.83 -21.66 18.07
C ASP A 518 18.88 -21.17 16.98
N THR A 519 17.64 -20.83 17.33
CA THR A 519 16.63 -20.44 16.35
C THR A 519 16.06 -19.07 16.68
N VAL A 520 16.19 -18.14 15.74
CA VAL A 520 15.56 -16.82 15.80
C VAL A 520 14.18 -16.91 15.16
N ILE A 521 13.16 -16.42 15.86
CA ILE A 521 11.80 -16.27 15.37
C ILE A 521 11.53 -14.78 15.17
N CYS A 522 11.17 -14.40 13.95
CA CYS A 522 10.74 -13.06 13.60
C CYS A 522 9.33 -13.10 13.01
N LEU A 523 8.40 -12.28 13.49
CA LEU A 523 7.03 -12.21 12.97
C LEU A 523 6.55 -10.76 12.95
N ALA A 524 6.02 -10.34 11.81
CA ALA A 524 5.30 -9.07 11.67
C ALA A 524 3.97 -9.30 10.93
N ALA A 525 3.01 -8.41 11.15
CA ALA A 525 1.77 -8.41 10.38
C ALA A 525 2.02 -7.96 8.93
N ASP A 526 1.16 -8.33 8.00
CA ASP A 526 1.11 -7.70 6.67
C ASP A 526 0.40 -6.33 6.72
N HIS A 527 -0.70 -6.23 7.46
CA HIS A 527 -1.46 -5.01 7.70
C HIS A 527 -2.32 -5.14 8.97
N TYR A 528 -2.87 -4.03 9.45
CA TYR A 528 -3.90 -4.07 10.49
C TYR A 528 -5.16 -4.80 9.98
N PRO A 529 -6.01 -5.38 10.85
CA PRO A 529 -7.22 -6.11 10.45
C PRO A 529 -8.33 -5.16 9.98
N TYR A 530 -8.17 -4.55 8.81
CA TYR A 530 -9.10 -3.55 8.29
C TYR A 530 -10.53 -4.07 8.06
N LEU A 531 -10.71 -5.40 7.94
CA LEU A 531 -12.03 -6.04 7.87
C LEU A 531 -12.75 -6.17 9.21
N LEU A 532 -12.14 -5.72 10.31
CA LEU A 532 -12.86 -5.42 11.56
C LEU A 532 -13.56 -4.05 11.52
N SER A 533 -13.38 -3.25 10.47
CA SER A 533 -14.12 -2.00 10.27
C SER A 533 -15.18 -2.19 9.20
N ASP A 534 -16.45 -2.21 9.59
CA ASP A 534 -17.60 -2.21 8.68
C ASP A 534 -18.09 -0.76 8.44
N THR A 535 -19.03 -0.60 7.52
CA THR A 535 -19.61 0.69 7.11
C THR A 535 -20.23 1.45 8.28
N ASP A 536 -20.90 0.73 9.19
CA ASP A 536 -21.65 1.33 10.30
C ASP A 536 -20.98 1.16 11.66
N THR A 537 -19.96 0.30 11.79
CA THR A 537 -19.33 -0.02 13.07
C THR A 537 -17.87 -0.42 12.90
N ASP A 538 -16.99 0.18 13.70
CA ASP A 538 -15.56 -0.13 13.73
C ASP A 538 -15.23 -1.03 14.92
N TYR A 539 -15.27 -2.35 14.70
CA TYR A 539 -14.95 -3.35 15.71
C TYR A 539 -13.45 -3.38 16.05
N TYR A 540 -12.59 -2.78 15.23
CA TYR A 540 -11.17 -2.67 15.58
C TYR A 540 -10.94 -1.65 16.70
N ASN A 541 -11.78 -0.62 16.78
CA ASN A 541 -11.77 0.32 17.90
C ASN A 541 -12.26 -0.35 19.20
N GLU A 542 -13.22 -1.28 19.09
CA GLU A 542 -13.64 -2.13 20.22
C GLU A 542 -12.49 -3.02 20.70
N LEU A 543 -11.83 -3.74 19.80
CA LEU A 543 -10.69 -4.62 20.13
C LEU A 543 -9.58 -3.85 20.84
N ARG A 544 -9.27 -2.65 20.37
CA ARG A 544 -8.17 -1.82 20.90
C ARG A 544 -8.52 -0.97 22.11
N GLY A 545 -9.81 -0.67 22.29
CA GLY A 545 -10.23 0.39 23.21
C GLY A 545 -9.77 1.79 22.81
N VAL A 546 -9.41 2.01 21.54
CA VAL A 546 -8.95 3.30 20.99
C VAL A 546 -9.89 3.72 19.88
N THR A 547 -10.38 4.96 19.93
CA THR A 547 -11.19 5.54 18.85
C THR A 547 -10.28 6.32 17.91
N ASP A 548 -10.07 5.78 16.71
CA ASP A 548 -9.36 6.45 15.62
C ASP A 548 -9.93 6.03 14.25
N SER A 549 -9.27 6.44 13.18
CA SER A 549 -9.59 6.13 11.79
C SER A 549 -8.32 5.80 10.98
N GLU A 550 -8.50 5.38 9.72
CA GLU A 550 -7.44 5.17 8.73
C GLU A 550 -6.64 6.44 8.39
N ARG A 551 -7.00 7.59 8.96
CA ARG A 551 -6.29 8.86 8.82
C ARG A 551 -5.32 9.14 9.95
N ASP A 552 -5.33 8.32 11.01
CA ASP A 552 -4.58 8.53 12.24
C ASP A 552 -3.46 7.50 12.34
N THR A 553 -2.26 7.94 12.73
CA THR A 553 -1.11 7.03 12.86
C THR A 553 -1.32 5.94 13.91
N SER A 554 -2.13 6.20 14.94
CA SER A 554 -2.48 5.24 15.98
C SER A 554 -3.16 3.98 15.43
N ARG A 555 -3.82 4.07 14.27
CA ARG A 555 -4.49 2.95 13.59
C ARG A 555 -3.53 1.81 13.28
N TYR A 556 -2.29 2.16 12.97
CA TYR A 556 -1.29 1.26 12.40
C TYR A 556 -0.33 0.69 13.45
N ARG A 557 -0.57 0.95 14.74
CA ARG A 557 0.20 0.37 15.84
C ARG A 557 0.05 -1.15 15.86
N ASN A 558 1.18 -1.84 15.86
CA ASN A 558 1.24 -3.30 15.83
C ASN A 558 2.42 -3.81 16.69
N ALA A 559 2.70 -5.10 16.65
CA ALA A 559 3.86 -5.70 17.29
C ALA A 559 4.81 -6.32 16.26
N LEU A 560 6.11 -6.26 16.58
CA LEU A 560 7.14 -7.07 15.96
C LEU A 560 7.58 -8.11 16.99
N ILE A 561 7.45 -9.39 16.65
CA ILE A 561 8.11 -10.46 17.38
C ILE A 561 9.50 -10.60 16.80
N LEU A 562 10.51 -10.54 17.65
CA LEU A 562 11.90 -10.85 17.31
C LEU A 562 12.54 -11.48 18.54
N TRP A 563 12.60 -12.81 18.55
CA TRP A 563 12.92 -13.60 19.73
C TRP A 563 13.88 -14.74 19.38
N CYS A 564 14.70 -15.17 20.35
CA CYS A 564 15.53 -16.36 20.24
C CYS A 564 15.62 -17.02 21.62
N GLY A 565 15.65 -18.35 21.69
CA GLY A 565 15.70 -19.08 22.96
C GLY A 565 16.89 -18.73 23.84
N SER A 566 18.00 -18.31 23.24
CA SER A 566 19.22 -17.91 23.96
C SER A 566 19.18 -16.50 24.54
N MET A 567 18.04 -15.80 24.48
CA MET A 567 17.90 -14.46 25.06
C MET A 567 17.50 -14.59 26.54
N ASP A 568 18.40 -14.20 27.44
CA ASP A 568 18.17 -14.27 28.89
C ASP A 568 17.26 -13.12 29.40
N GLU A 569 17.31 -11.95 28.75
CA GLU A 569 16.59 -10.75 29.15
C GLU A 569 16.07 -9.99 27.91
N PRO A 570 14.89 -9.35 27.99
CA PRO A 570 14.34 -8.61 26.87
C PRO A 570 15.12 -7.33 26.58
N VAL A 571 15.25 -7.01 25.29
CA VAL A 571 15.90 -5.78 24.81
C VAL A 571 14.82 -4.78 24.40
N GLN A 572 14.77 -3.62 25.06
CA GLN A 572 13.77 -2.58 24.78
C GLN A 572 14.17 -1.73 23.57
N VAL A 573 13.23 -1.55 22.64
CA VAL A 573 13.38 -0.69 21.45
C VAL A 573 12.21 0.30 21.44
N ASP A 574 12.49 1.55 21.81
CA ASP A 574 11.47 2.60 21.93
C ASP A 574 11.32 3.47 20.68
N GLU A 575 12.21 3.31 19.72
CA GLU A 575 12.24 4.12 18.52
C GLU A 575 11.12 3.69 17.56
N PRO A 576 10.47 4.65 16.88
CA PRO A 576 9.53 4.31 15.84
C PRO A 576 10.17 3.45 14.76
N CYS A 577 9.58 2.29 14.50
CA CYS A 577 10.01 1.35 13.48
C CYS A 577 8.81 0.71 12.78
N SER A 578 9.05 0.11 11.62
CA SER A 578 8.03 -0.53 10.79
C SER A 578 8.57 -1.72 9.99
N ALA A 579 7.73 -2.42 9.24
CA ALA A 579 8.15 -3.63 8.52
C ALA A 579 9.35 -3.46 7.57
N VAL A 580 9.59 -2.27 7.00
CA VAL A 580 10.76 -2.04 6.14
C VAL A 580 12.09 -2.10 6.91
N ASP A 581 12.06 -1.96 8.23
CA ASP A 581 13.24 -2.02 9.11
C ASP A 581 13.65 -3.47 9.45
N ILE A 582 12.82 -4.47 9.12
CA ILE A 582 13.06 -5.88 9.48
C ILE A 582 14.29 -6.45 8.79
N VAL A 583 14.37 -6.36 7.45
CA VAL A 583 15.52 -6.88 6.68
C VAL A 583 16.86 -6.26 7.07
N PRO A 584 17.02 -4.93 7.19
CA PRO A 584 18.29 -4.35 7.63
C PRO A 584 18.63 -4.72 9.08
N THR A 585 17.64 -4.84 9.98
CA THR A 585 17.85 -5.28 11.36
C THR A 585 18.33 -6.74 11.41
N LEU A 586 17.64 -7.65 10.73
CA LEU A 586 18.04 -9.06 10.64
C LEU A 586 19.39 -9.23 9.95
N SER A 587 19.68 -8.45 8.91
CA SER A 587 21.01 -8.44 8.27
C SER A 587 22.11 -8.05 9.26
N ASN A 588 21.89 -7.02 10.08
CA ASN A 588 22.85 -6.62 11.11
C ASN A 588 23.00 -7.70 12.20
N LEU A 589 21.89 -8.22 12.75
CA LEU A 589 21.90 -9.23 13.80
C LEU A 589 22.58 -10.53 13.37
N PHE A 590 22.40 -10.97 12.13
CA PHE A 590 23.06 -12.16 11.58
C PHE A 590 24.48 -11.87 11.08
N GLY A 591 24.92 -10.60 11.08
CA GLY A 591 26.22 -10.18 10.58
C GLY A 591 26.39 -10.42 9.07
N LEU A 592 25.29 -10.26 8.31
CA LEU A 592 25.27 -10.38 6.86
C LEU A 592 25.93 -9.15 6.22
N THR A 593 26.47 -9.32 5.01
CA THR A 593 26.95 -8.18 4.21
C THR A 593 25.77 -7.52 3.50
N TYR A 594 25.57 -6.23 3.73
CA TYR A 594 24.54 -5.42 3.09
C TYR A 594 24.92 -3.94 3.10
N ASP A 595 24.29 -3.14 2.24
CA ASP A 595 24.40 -1.68 2.25
C ASP A 595 23.06 -1.06 2.66
N SER A 596 23.01 -0.46 3.84
CA SER A 596 21.79 0.14 4.39
C SER A 596 21.26 1.31 3.56
N ARG A 597 22.10 1.99 2.76
CA ARG A 597 21.67 3.11 1.90
C ARG A 597 20.78 2.63 0.74
N LEU A 598 20.86 1.35 0.40
CA LEU A 598 20.13 0.73 -0.69
C LEU A 598 18.80 0.10 -0.24
N LEU A 599 18.45 0.19 1.05
CA LEU A 599 17.16 -0.24 1.61
C LEU A 599 16.31 0.98 1.98
N SER A 600 15.00 0.80 2.17
CA SER A 600 14.13 1.90 2.63
C SER A 600 14.11 2.03 4.14
N GLY A 601 14.15 0.91 4.86
CA GLY A 601 14.28 0.90 6.32
C GLY A 601 15.74 0.96 6.78
N ARG A 602 15.91 0.93 8.10
CA ARG A 602 17.21 0.90 8.77
C ARG A 602 17.24 -0.14 9.88
N ASP A 603 18.43 -0.42 10.40
CA ASP A 603 18.55 -1.21 11.63
C ASP A 603 17.92 -0.45 12.80
N ILE A 604 16.92 -1.06 13.45
CA ILE A 604 16.19 -0.46 14.59
C ILE A 604 17.09 -0.25 15.82
N LEU A 605 18.22 -0.97 15.90
CA LEU A 605 19.15 -0.94 17.03
C LEU A 605 20.23 0.15 16.86
N ASP A 606 20.28 0.82 15.72
CA ASP A 606 21.23 1.91 15.50
C ASP A 606 20.77 3.19 16.21
N ARG A 607 21.57 3.62 17.20
CA ARG A 607 21.35 4.82 18.03
C ARG A 607 22.16 6.04 17.57
N SER A 608 22.86 5.92 16.44
CA SER A 608 23.80 6.95 15.97
C SER A 608 23.09 8.05 15.17
N TYR A 609 22.20 8.77 15.84
CA TYR A 609 21.45 9.88 15.24
C TYR A 609 21.09 10.94 16.29
N ASN A 610 20.77 12.15 15.83
CA ASN A 610 20.22 13.21 16.68
C ASN A 610 18.70 13.27 16.50
N ALA A 611 17.96 13.00 17.58
CA ALA A 611 16.49 12.99 17.54
C ALA A 611 15.85 14.33 17.14
N SER A 612 16.57 15.46 17.30
CA SER A 612 16.11 16.78 16.88
C SER A 612 16.46 17.15 15.43
N SER A 613 17.21 16.30 14.73
CA SER A 613 17.67 16.53 13.35
C SER A 613 16.94 15.66 12.34
N ALA A 614 16.71 16.21 11.15
CA ALA A 614 16.19 15.46 10.00
C ALA A 614 17.30 14.75 9.19
N ALA A 615 18.57 15.07 9.47
CA ALA A 615 19.74 14.53 8.77
C ALA A 615 20.19 13.18 9.34
N GLY A 616 21.03 12.46 8.59
CA GLY A 616 21.59 11.18 8.99
C GLY A 616 20.66 9.98 8.79
N SER A 617 20.99 8.85 9.41
CA SER A 617 20.16 7.64 9.45
C SER A 617 19.23 7.68 10.67
N ILE A 618 18.09 8.37 10.57
CA ILE A 618 17.11 8.50 11.66
C ILE A 618 16.00 7.44 11.60
N PRO A 619 15.38 7.07 12.74
CA PRO A 619 14.13 6.32 12.73
C PRO A 619 13.04 7.10 11.99
N LEU A 620 12.43 6.49 10.97
CA LEU A 620 11.36 7.10 10.18
C LEU A 620 10.34 6.04 9.76
N VAL A 621 9.15 6.15 10.33
CA VAL A 621 7.98 5.38 9.91
C VAL A 621 7.15 6.22 8.96
N ILE A 622 6.75 5.64 7.82
CA ILE A 622 5.96 6.32 6.80
C ILE A 622 4.60 5.63 6.65
N LEU A 623 3.52 6.40 6.82
CA LEU A 623 2.15 5.90 6.85
C LEU A 623 1.33 6.60 5.75
N PRO A 624 1.15 5.96 4.58
CA PRO A 624 0.30 6.50 3.52
C PRO A 624 -1.17 6.43 3.97
N THR A 625 -1.82 7.60 4.02
CA THR A 625 -3.24 7.73 4.36
C THR A 625 -4.00 8.48 3.26
N ALA A 626 -5.33 8.49 3.34
CA ALA A 626 -6.17 9.30 2.45
C ALA A 626 -5.93 10.82 2.59
N GLY A 627 -5.32 11.27 3.70
CA GLY A 627 -4.92 12.66 3.92
C GLY A 627 -3.53 13.02 3.37
N GLY A 628 -2.77 12.04 2.88
CA GLY A 628 -1.34 12.13 2.57
C GLY A 628 -0.48 11.24 3.48
N ASN A 629 0.83 11.37 3.38
CA ASN A 629 1.76 10.57 4.19
C ASN A 629 1.90 11.17 5.59
N SER A 630 1.31 10.51 6.59
CA SER A 630 1.66 10.73 8.00
C SER A 630 2.99 10.03 8.29
N TRP A 631 3.70 10.44 9.33
CA TRP A 631 4.97 9.81 9.70
C TRP A 631 5.30 9.95 11.19
N ALA A 632 6.16 9.06 11.68
CA ALA A 632 6.70 9.10 13.04
C ALA A 632 8.23 9.01 13.01
N THR A 633 8.87 9.82 13.86
CA THR A 633 10.33 9.87 14.04
C THR A 633 10.63 9.86 15.54
N ALA A 634 11.90 9.70 15.93
CA ALA A 634 12.30 9.88 17.33
C ALA A 634 11.90 11.26 17.91
N ALA A 635 11.73 12.28 17.05
CA ALA A 635 11.31 13.61 17.45
C ALA A 635 9.83 13.74 17.81
N GLY A 636 8.96 12.91 17.22
CA GLY A 636 7.52 13.07 17.31
C GLY A 636 6.77 12.54 16.08
N ILE A 637 5.46 12.82 16.06
CA ILE A 637 4.50 12.31 15.05
C ILE A 637 3.91 13.47 14.27
N TYR A 638 3.82 13.31 12.95
CA TYR A 638 3.10 14.22 12.05
C TYR A 638 1.87 13.55 11.46
N GLU A 639 0.71 14.18 11.66
CA GLU A 639 -0.55 13.73 11.08
C GLU A 639 -0.86 14.52 9.81
N ALA A 640 -0.77 13.88 8.63
CA ALA A 640 -1.06 14.53 7.35
C ALA A 640 -2.51 15.02 7.24
N SER A 641 -3.43 14.31 7.90
CA SER A 641 -4.86 14.60 7.93
C SER A 641 -5.19 15.96 8.56
N THR A 642 -4.40 16.41 9.55
CA THR A 642 -4.55 17.70 10.25
C THR A 642 -3.39 18.66 10.00
N ARG A 643 -2.29 18.17 9.41
CA ARG A 643 -1.00 18.84 9.25
C ARG A 643 -0.37 19.32 10.55
N THR A 644 -0.52 18.51 11.58
CA THR A 644 0.00 18.84 12.91
C THR A 644 1.19 17.94 13.21
N PHE A 645 2.32 18.54 13.54
CA PHE A 645 3.44 17.85 14.17
C PHE A 645 3.34 17.98 15.69
N THR A 646 3.38 16.83 16.38
CA THR A 646 3.41 16.75 17.83
C THR A 646 4.76 16.19 18.26
N ALA A 647 5.59 17.04 18.86
CA ALA A 647 6.90 16.65 19.37
C ALA A 647 6.77 15.74 20.61
N ASN A 648 7.68 14.80 20.75
CA ASN A 648 7.82 13.98 21.94
C ASN A 648 8.25 14.82 23.15
N PRO A 649 7.88 14.44 24.39
CA PRO A 649 8.28 15.17 25.59
C PRO A 649 9.79 15.39 25.67
N GLY A 650 10.19 16.65 25.86
CA GLY A 650 11.61 17.02 25.98
C GLY A 650 12.35 17.23 24.64
N ILE A 651 11.71 16.98 23.50
CA ILE A 651 12.29 17.26 22.17
C ILE A 651 11.85 18.63 21.66
N THR A 652 12.79 19.37 21.07
CA THR A 652 12.53 20.57 20.28
C THR A 652 13.20 20.41 18.93
N VAL A 653 12.51 20.80 17.86
CA VAL A 653 13.01 20.71 16.48
C VAL A 653 13.03 22.09 15.82
N GLY A 654 13.83 22.25 14.76
CA GLY A 654 13.85 23.46 13.94
C GLY A 654 12.53 23.70 13.20
N GLU A 655 12.30 24.95 12.76
CA GLU A 655 11.08 25.33 12.02
C GLU A 655 10.95 24.58 10.68
N ASP A 656 12.07 24.17 10.10
CA ASP A 656 12.19 23.46 8.83
C ASP A 656 12.12 21.93 8.96
N TYR A 657 12.12 21.39 10.18
CA TYR A 657 12.15 19.95 10.44
C TYR A 657 11.02 19.20 9.70
N VAL A 658 9.78 19.69 9.83
CA VAL A 658 8.62 19.05 9.20
C VAL A 658 8.73 19.06 7.67
N SER A 659 9.20 20.15 7.06
CA SER A 659 9.47 20.19 5.62
C SER A 659 10.56 19.20 5.23
N ALA A 660 11.67 19.17 5.95
CA ALA A 660 12.80 18.27 5.65
C ALA A 660 12.41 16.79 5.75
N ILE A 661 11.57 16.41 6.73
CA ILE A 661 11.06 15.03 6.82
C ILE A 661 10.07 14.72 5.69
N ASN A 662 9.15 15.63 5.35
CA ASN A 662 8.23 15.44 4.23
C ASN A 662 8.97 15.25 2.89
N ASP A 663 10.05 15.98 2.72
CA ASP A 663 10.97 15.92 1.59
C ASP A 663 11.68 14.57 1.53
N ARG A 664 12.22 14.10 2.66
CA ARG A 664 12.79 12.76 2.81
C ARG A 664 11.80 11.65 2.49
N VAL A 665 10.56 11.73 3.00
CA VAL A 665 9.49 10.77 2.72
C VAL A 665 9.22 10.68 1.21
N SER A 666 9.18 11.83 0.54
CA SER A 666 8.96 11.91 -0.91
C SER A 666 10.11 11.26 -1.70
N LEU A 667 11.35 11.53 -1.30
CA LEU A 667 12.54 10.93 -1.90
C LEU A 667 12.58 9.41 -1.69
N GLN A 668 12.27 8.92 -0.49
CA GLN A 668 12.26 7.48 -0.21
C GLN A 668 11.25 6.72 -1.08
N TYR A 669 10.02 7.23 -1.22
CA TYR A 669 9.03 6.65 -2.13
C TYR A 669 9.51 6.64 -3.59
N HIS A 670 10.05 7.78 -4.04
CA HIS A 670 10.53 7.93 -5.41
C HIS A 670 11.66 6.94 -5.73
N TYR A 671 12.69 6.88 -4.89
CA TYR A 671 13.84 6.02 -5.15
C TYR A 671 13.56 4.54 -4.86
N ALA A 672 12.63 4.19 -3.96
CA ALA A 672 12.14 2.82 -3.82
C ALA A 672 11.43 2.35 -5.11
N GLN A 673 10.60 3.20 -5.72
CA GLN A 673 9.96 2.90 -7.01
C GLN A 673 11.00 2.75 -8.13
N LEU A 674 11.97 3.67 -8.21
CA LEU A 674 13.01 3.61 -9.24
C LEU A 674 13.94 2.41 -9.08
N LEU A 675 14.29 2.02 -7.85
CA LEU A 675 15.10 0.84 -7.56
C LEU A 675 14.50 -0.41 -8.20
N VAL A 676 13.19 -0.61 -8.04
CA VAL A 676 12.46 -1.71 -8.67
C VAL A 676 12.33 -1.50 -10.18
N THR A 677 12.04 -0.27 -10.62
CA THR A 677 11.81 0.04 -12.05
C THR A 677 13.04 -0.25 -12.91
N TYR A 678 14.23 0.08 -12.39
CA TYR A 678 15.50 0.01 -13.10
C TYR A 678 16.33 -1.23 -12.76
N ASP A 679 15.82 -2.11 -11.90
CA ASP A 679 16.57 -3.28 -11.41
C ASP A 679 17.94 -2.86 -10.86
N TYR A 680 17.94 -1.79 -10.05
CA TYR A 680 19.15 -1.04 -9.75
C TYR A 680 20.17 -1.84 -8.93
N TYR A 681 19.74 -2.86 -8.19
CA TYR A 681 20.65 -3.78 -7.54
C TYR A 681 21.57 -4.50 -8.53
N ALA A 682 21.08 -4.89 -9.71
CA ALA A 682 21.93 -5.49 -10.74
C ALA A 682 23.00 -4.51 -11.29
N ILE A 683 22.76 -3.20 -11.17
CA ILE A 683 23.69 -2.14 -11.60
C ILE A 683 24.72 -1.86 -10.50
N ALA A 684 24.25 -1.64 -9.26
CA ALA A 684 25.11 -1.29 -8.14
C ALA A 684 25.92 -2.48 -7.60
N LEU A 685 25.40 -3.70 -7.75
CA LEU A 685 25.95 -4.94 -7.21
C LEU A 685 25.97 -6.02 -8.32
N PRO A 686 26.79 -5.86 -9.36
CA PRO A 686 26.80 -6.78 -10.49
C PRO A 686 27.17 -8.20 -10.05
N GLN A 687 26.32 -9.17 -10.39
CA GLN A 687 26.55 -10.60 -10.17
C GLN A 687 26.91 -11.28 -11.50
N GLU A 688 27.85 -12.24 -11.47
CA GLU A 688 28.19 -13.02 -12.66
C GLU A 688 26.94 -13.71 -13.24
N GLY A 689 26.65 -13.46 -14.52
CA GLY A 689 25.53 -14.09 -15.24
C GLY A 689 24.17 -13.40 -15.08
N HIS A 690 24.06 -12.30 -14.31
CA HIS A 690 22.84 -11.50 -14.21
C HIS A 690 23.03 -10.12 -14.84
N THR A 691 22.36 -9.86 -15.96
CA THR A 691 22.31 -8.52 -16.58
C THR A 691 21.06 -7.76 -16.10
N PRO A 692 21.15 -6.46 -15.79
CA PRO A 692 19.98 -5.67 -15.40
C PRO A 692 18.84 -5.81 -16.42
N ASN A 693 17.63 -6.04 -15.93
CA ASN A 693 16.46 -6.05 -16.79
C ASN A 693 16.26 -4.70 -17.48
N ALA A 694 15.61 -4.71 -18.66
CA ALA A 694 15.19 -3.48 -19.29
C ALA A 694 14.24 -2.71 -18.35
N PRO A 695 14.36 -1.38 -18.23
CA PRO A 695 13.51 -0.60 -17.33
C PRO A 695 12.03 -0.87 -17.56
N GLN A 696 11.28 -1.07 -16.47
CA GLN A 696 9.86 -1.41 -16.53
C GLN A 696 8.96 -0.20 -16.82
N LEU A 697 9.53 1.01 -16.87
CA LEU A 697 8.89 2.28 -17.22
C LEU A 697 9.75 3.09 -18.20
N ALA A 698 9.12 4.07 -18.85
CA ALA A 698 9.84 5.16 -19.49
C ALA A 698 10.61 5.99 -18.42
N PRO A 699 11.75 6.61 -18.78
CA PRO A 699 12.51 7.40 -17.82
C PRO A 699 11.67 8.52 -17.19
N PRO A 700 11.88 8.80 -15.88
CA PRO A 700 11.13 9.83 -15.18
C PRO A 700 11.23 11.16 -15.94
N ALA A 701 10.10 11.85 -16.02
CA ALA A 701 10.09 13.21 -16.54
C ALA A 701 11.04 14.08 -15.68
N PRO A 702 11.79 15.01 -16.29
CA PRO A 702 12.63 15.94 -15.53
C PRO A 702 11.79 16.66 -14.47
N ALA A 703 12.44 17.07 -13.38
CA ALA A 703 11.83 17.94 -12.38
C ALA A 703 11.06 19.07 -13.07
N GLU A 704 9.77 19.23 -12.75
CA GLU A 704 9.00 20.33 -13.28
C GLU A 704 9.48 21.64 -12.62
N PRO A 705 9.75 22.70 -13.42
CA PRO A 705 10.27 23.97 -12.92
C PRO A 705 9.30 24.75 -12.03
#